data_AF-A0A6J1XUW3-F1
#
_entry.id   AF-A0A6J1XUW3-F1
#
_cell.length_a   1.000
_cell.length_b   1.000
_cell.length_c   1.000
_cell.angle_alpha   90.00
_cell.angle_beta   90.00
_cell.angle_gamma   90.00
#
_symmetry.space_group_name_H-M   'P 1'
#
loop_
_entity.id
_entity.type
_entity.pdbx_description
1 polymer ?
#
loop_
_entity_poly.entity_id
_entity_poly.type
_entity_poly.pdbx_seq_one_letter_code
_entity_poly.pdbx_strand_id
1 'polypeptide(L)'
;MGRRADEGRRQAAGPRPSDAGRLAGALTAERRGRRMDLPGAARLLSLLLVPLLLGPARGLRNASQRTFKIDYSHNRFLKDGQPFRYISGSIHYFRVPRFYWKDRLLKMKMAGLNAIQTYVPWNFHEPQPGQYQFSGEHDVEYFLKLAHELGLLVILRPGPYICAEWDMGGLPAWLLLKESIILRSSDPDYLAAVDKWLGVLLPKMKPLLYQNGGPIITVQVENEYGSYFTCDYDYLRFLQRRFRDHLGGDVLLFTTDGAHEKFLQCGALQGIYATVDFGPDANITAAFQIQRKSEPRGPLVNSEFYTGWLDHWGQPHSRVRTEVVASSLHDVLAHGANVNLYMFIGGTNFAYWNGANIPYQPQPTSYDYDAPLSEAGDLTDKYFALRDVIRKFEKVPEGFIPPSTPKFAYGKVALQKLKTVEDALNVLCPAGPIKSLYPLTFIQVKQYFGFVLYRTTLPQDCSNPTPLSSPLNGVRDRAYVAVDGVPQGVLERSYVITLNITGQAGATLDLLVENMGRVNYGRYIDDFKGLISNLTLGSSVLTDWMIFPLDTEDAVRSHLGGWHGRNHGRQDNKAFAHHSSNYTLPAFYAGNFSIPSGIPDLPQDTFIQFSGWTKACESQDLFTVAGGAPSLPGLGPGASRRADRQTAPAASHCPRSPV
;
A
#
# COMPACT_ATOMS: atom_id res chain seq x y z
N MET A 1 28.14 31.85 51.47
CA MET A 1 27.28 32.69 52.35
C MET A 1 25.85 32.53 51.85
N GLY A 2 24.85 32.03 52.56
CA GLY A 2 24.75 31.42 53.88
C GLY A 2 23.27 31.24 54.25
N ARG A 3 22.90 30.00 54.65
CA ARG A 3 21.87 29.60 55.64
C ARG A 3 20.38 29.84 55.28
N ARG A 4 19.37 29.05 55.70
CA ARG A 4 19.14 27.81 56.50
C ARG A 4 17.62 27.50 56.33
N ALA A 5 17.12 26.29 56.10
CA ALA A 5 16.92 25.11 56.99
C ALA A 5 15.73 25.21 57.97
N ASP A 6 14.75 24.30 57.84
CA ASP A 6 14.26 23.30 58.84
C ASP A 6 12.93 22.67 58.36
N GLU A 7 12.81 21.35 58.17
CA GLU A 7 12.74 20.20 59.12
C GLU A 7 11.35 19.95 59.74
N GLY A 8 10.88 18.70 59.65
CA GLY A 8 9.68 18.20 60.31
C GLY A 8 9.23 16.80 59.84
N ARG A 9 9.83 15.76 60.42
CA ARG A 9 9.57 14.32 60.21
C ARG A 9 8.69 13.75 61.35
N ARG A 10 8.10 12.55 61.13
CA ARG A 10 7.51 11.55 62.08
C ARG A 10 5.99 11.61 62.27
N GLN A 11 5.24 10.54 62.58
CA GLN A 11 5.28 9.07 62.36
C GLN A 11 3.95 8.52 62.94
N ALA A 12 3.43 7.45 62.33
CA ALA A 12 2.70 6.32 62.96
C ALA A 12 1.24 6.43 63.50
N ALA A 13 0.57 5.28 63.29
CA ALA A 13 -0.50 4.63 64.07
C ALA A 13 -1.99 4.83 63.66
N GLY A 14 -2.62 3.72 63.23
CA GLY A 14 -4.07 3.50 63.31
C GLY A 14 -4.53 3.20 64.75
N PRO A 15 -5.85 3.03 65.01
CA PRO A 15 -6.48 1.70 64.84
C PRO A 15 -7.95 1.71 64.34
N ARG A 16 -8.47 0.51 64.05
CA ARG A 16 -9.88 0.09 63.77
C ARG A 16 -10.78 0.16 65.05
N PRO A 17 -11.99 -0.48 65.14
CA PRO A 17 -13.24 -0.52 64.33
C PRO A 17 -14.51 -0.27 65.21
N SER A 18 -15.72 -0.67 64.72
CA SER A 18 -17.01 -0.99 65.42
C SER A 18 -18.16 0.02 65.15
N ASP A 19 -19.45 -0.31 65.05
CA ASP A 19 -20.21 -1.56 64.78
C ASP A 19 -21.72 -1.21 64.64
N ALA A 20 -22.47 -2.17 64.06
CA ALA A 20 -23.84 -2.61 64.43
C ALA A 20 -25.16 -2.00 63.87
N GLY A 21 -26.01 -2.95 63.44
CA GLY A 21 -27.50 -2.94 63.41
C GLY A 21 -28.06 -3.49 62.09
N ARG A 22 -28.31 -4.78 61.80
CA ARG A 22 -29.11 -5.90 62.39
C ARG A 22 -30.64 -5.74 62.42
N LEU A 23 -31.32 -6.62 61.67
CA LEU A 23 -32.63 -7.31 61.88
C LEU A 23 -32.63 -8.48 60.86
N ALA A 24 -32.44 -9.77 61.18
CA ALA A 24 -33.11 -10.74 62.07
C ALA A 24 -34.51 -11.19 61.58
N GLY A 25 -34.63 -12.50 61.27
CA GLY A 25 -35.90 -13.21 61.04
C GLY A 25 -35.68 -14.63 60.48
N ALA A 26 -35.65 -15.63 61.37
CA ALA A 26 -35.47 -17.06 61.12
C ALA A 26 -36.81 -17.83 61.11
N LEU A 27 -36.74 -19.15 60.78
CA LEU A 27 -37.55 -20.32 61.23
C LEU A 27 -37.80 -21.29 60.03
N THR A 28 -37.08 -22.41 59.86
CA THR A 28 -37.24 -23.78 60.43
C THR A 28 -38.58 -24.48 60.17
N ALA A 29 -38.57 -25.65 59.51
CA ALA A 29 -38.87 -26.98 60.09
C ALA A 29 -39.41 -28.03 59.07
N GLU A 30 -38.68 -29.15 58.97
CA GLU A 30 -39.11 -30.57 58.99
C GLU A 30 -40.46 -31.09 58.41
N ARG A 31 -40.34 -32.21 57.64
CA ARG A 31 -40.77 -33.61 57.96
C ARG A 31 -41.73 -34.35 56.97
N ARG A 32 -41.44 -35.67 56.90
CA ARG A 32 -42.20 -36.84 56.35
C ARG A 32 -42.03 -37.08 54.84
N GLY A 33 -41.56 -38.22 54.32
CA GLY A 33 -41.39 -39.57 54.85
C GLY A 33 -42.56 -40.47 54.48
N ARG A 34 -42.38 -41.38 53.51
CA ARG A 34 -43.05 -42.69 53.42
C ARG A 34 -42.30 -43.64 52.48
N ARG A 35 -41.98 -44.83 53.04
CA ARG A 35 -41.49 -46.04 52.38
C ARG A 35 -42.65 -46.78 51.70
N MET A 36 -42.32 -47.61 50.71
CA MET A 36 -42.97 -48.91 50.48
C MET A 36 -41.88 -49.96 50.18
N ASP A 37 -42.08 -51.16 50.72
CA ASP A 37 -41.14 -52.29 50.84
C ASP A 37 -41.26 -53.33 49.69
N LEU A 38 -40.10 -53.92 49.30
CA LEU A 38 -39.73 -55.34 48.95
C LEU A 38 -40.66 -56.29 48.13
N PRO A 39 -40.22 -57.52 47.65
CA PRO A 39 -38.91 -58.22 47.69
C PRO A 39 -38.46 -58.99 46.38
N GLY A 40 -37.18 -59.45 46.34
CA GLY A 40 -36.86 -60.90 46.13
C GLY A 40 -36.24 -61.44 44.81
N ALA A 41 -35.16 -62.24 44.98
CA ALA A 41 -34.53 -63.29 44.12
C ALA A 41 -33.54 -62.86 42.99
N ALA A 42 -32.21 -63.05 43.11
CA ALA A 42 -31.39 -64.28 42.88
C ALA A 42 -31.38 -64.74 41.39
N ARG A 43 -30.29 -64.87 40.61
CA ARG A 43 -28.99 -65.55 40.77
C ARG A 43 -28.02 -65.20 39.58
N LEU A 44 -26.73 -65.03 39.90
CA LEU A 44 -25.49 -65.65 39.36
C LEU A 44 -25.16 -65.80 37.83
N LEU A 45 -23.83 -65.67 37.57
CA LEU A 45 -23.01 -65.83 36.33
C LEU A 45 -23.03 -64.64 35.35
N SER A 46 -21.91 -63.98 35.00
CA SER A 46 -20.60 -64.54 34.64
C SER A 46 -19.45 -63.55 34.90
N LEU A 47 -18.33 -64.07 35.40
CA LEU A 47 -17.01 -63.43 35.38
C LEU A 47 -16.53 -63.21 33.93
N LEU A 48 -15.93 -62.05 33.64
CA LEU A 48 -14.66 -61.92 32.89
C LEU A 48 -14.21 -60.43 32.81
N LEU A 49 -12.92 -60.25 33.06
CA LEU A 49 -12.01 -59.11 32.82
C LEU A 49 -11.86 -57.95 33.85
N VAL A 50 -10.68 -58.01 34.48
CA VAL A 50 -9.87 -57.03 35.24
C VAL A 50 -9.46 -55.83 34.35
N PRO A 51 -9.12 -54.65 34.92
CA PRO A 51 -9.30 -53.34 34.29
C PRO A 51 -8.09 -52.89 33.45
N LEU A 52 -8.35 -52.30 32.28
CA LEU A 52 -7.40 -51.49 31.53
C LEU A 52 -7.67 -50.00 31.81
N LEU A 53 -7.04 -49.45 32.85
CA LEU A 53 -6.95 -48.01 33.12
C LEU A 53 -5.50 -47.50 32.95
N LEU A 54 -4.83 -47.96 31.89
CA LEU A 54 -3.57 -47.41 31.40
C LEU A 54 -3.66 -47.32 29.87
N GLY A 55 -4.41 -46.33 29.40
CA GLY A 55 -4.31 -45.87 28.02
C GLY A 55 -2.94 -45.20 27.81
N PRO A 56 -2.32 -45.34 26.62
CA PRO A 56 -0.97 -44.86 26.41
C PRO A 56 -0.98 -43.34 26.53
N ALA A 57 -0.05 -42.81 27.32
CA ALA A 57 0.44 -41.45 27.14
C ALA A 57 0.95 -41.34 25.70
N ARG A 58 0.05 -41.01 24.77
CA ARG A 58 0.42 -40.50 23.45
C ARG A 58 1.27 -39.29 23.76
N GLY A 59 2.56 -39.43 23.47
CA GLY A 59 3.58 -38.48 23.84
C GLY A 59 3.09 -37.06 23.61
N LEU A 60 3.34 -36.21 24.60
CA LEU A 60 3.69 -34.83 24.33
C LEU A 60 4.71 -34.88 23.19
N ARG A 61 4.24 -34.70 21.94
CA ARG A 61 5.14 -34.34 20.86
C ARG A 61 5.76 -33.07 21.37
N ASN A 62 7.03 -33.16 21.77
CA ASN A 62 7.88 -32.03 21.99
C ASN A 62 7.73 -31.23 20.69
N ALA A 63 6.92 -30.17 20.70
CA ALA A 63 6.66 -29.41 19.48
C ALA A 63 8.03 -28.86 19.10
N SER A 64 8.66 -29.43 18.07
CA SER A 64 9.98 -28.97 17.68
C SER A 64 9.83 -27.48 17.40
N GLN A 65 10.53 -26.67 18.16
CA GLN A 65 10.44 -25.22 18.05
C GLN A 65 10.71 -24.85 16.58
N ARG A 66 9.76 -24.15 15.96
CA ARG A 66 9.87 -23.76 14.54
C ARG A 66 11.09 -22.86 14.40
N THR A 67 11.99 -23.18 13.47
CA THR A 67 13.22 -22.40 13.28
C THR A 67 13.46 -22.10 11.81
N PHE A 68 13.97 -20.91 11.54
CA PHE A 68 14.44 -20.52 10.22
C PHE A 68 15.77 -19.79 10.39
N LYS A 69 16.85 -20.32 9.82
CA LYS A 69 18.20 -19.76 10.01
C LYS A 69 19.11 -20.00 8.80
N ILE A 70 20.22 -19.27 8.74
CA ILE A 70 21.29 -19.52 7.77
C ILE A 70 22.21 -20.63 8.29
N ASP A 71 22.51 -21.59 7.43
CA ASP A 71 23.59 -22.55 7.58
C ASP A 71 24.78 -22.07 6.74
N TYR A 72 25.64 -21.28 7.37
CA TYR A 72 26.83 -20.70 6.73
C TYR A 72 27.82 -21.78 6.26
N SER A 73 27.87 -22.95 6.92
CA SER A 73 28.75 -24.04 6.50
C SER A 73 28.38 -24.63 5.14
N HIS A 74 27.09 -24.68 4.82
CA HIS A 74 26.58 -25.30 3.60
C HIS A 74 25.91 -24.30 2.64
N ASN A 75 26.09 -22.99 2.88
CA ASN A 75 25.58 -21.92 2.03
C ASN A 75 24.07 -22.02 1.70
N ARG A 76 23.23 -22.29 2.70
CA ARG A 76 21.79 -22.53 2.52
C ARG A 76 20.97 -22.03 3.71
N PHE A 77 19.65 -21.96 3.54
CA PHE A 77 18.75 -21.82 4.68
C PHE A 77 18.45 -23.20 5.29
N LEU A 78 18.15 -23.20 6.59
CA LEU A 78 17.55 -24.32 7.29
C LEU A 78 16.17 -23.89 7.81
N LYS A 79 15.13 -24.62 7.40
CA LYS A 79 13.78 -24.52 7.95
C LYS A 79 13.51 -25.77 8.77
N ASP A 80 13.30 -25.61 10.07
CA ASP A 80 13.12 -26.69 11.04
C ASP A 80 14.25 -27.74 11.00
N GLY A 81 15.49 -27.24 10.84
CA GLY A 81 16.69 -28.08 10.73
C GLY A 81 16.91 -28.73 9.36
N GLN A 82 15.98 -28.59 8.41
CA GLN A 82 16.09 -29.15 7.07
C GLN A 82 16.58 -28.13 6.04
N PRO A 83 17.44 -28.53 5.07
CA PRO A 83 17.81 -27.69 3.93
C PRO A 83 16.58 -27.08 3.26
N PHE A 84 16.61 -25.76 3.06
CA PHE A 84 15.49 -25.03 2.49
C PHE A 84 15.98 -23.99 1.48
N ARG A 85 15.23 -23.86 0.39
CA ARG A 85 15.36 -22.84 -0.62
C ARG A 85 13.98 -22.26 -0.91
N TYR A 86 13.82 -20.94 -0.86
CA TYR A 86 12.59 -20.32 -1.33
C TYR A 86 12.64 -20.00 -2.82
N ILE A 87 11.48 -20.16 -3.45
CA ILE A 87 11.13 -19.61 -4.75
C ILE A 87 9.89 -18.76 -4.48
N SER A 88 10.11 -17.44 -4.45
CA SER A 88 9.15 -16.43 -4.03
C SER A 88 8.62 -15.64 -5.21
N GLY A 89 7.45 -15.06 -5.07
CA GLY A 89 6.91 -14.05 -6.00
C GLY A 89 6.44 -12.83 -5.25
N SER A 90 6.65 -11.64 -5.81
CA SER A 90 6.19 -10.39 -5.23
C SER A 90 4.72 -10.16 -5.54
N ILE A 91 3.96 -9.83 -4.51
CA ILE A 91 2.57 -9.40 -4.56
C ILE A 91 2.39 -8.30 -3.53
N HIS A 92 1.81 -7.18 -3.95
CA HIS A 92 1.54 -6.04 -3.07
C HIS A 92 0.07 -6.03 -2.70
N TYR A 93 -0.25 -6.31 -1.44
CA TYR A 93 -1.66 -6.36 -0.97
C TYR A 93 -2.37 -5.02 -1.15
N PHE A 94 -1.63 -3.91 -1.14
CA PHE A 94 -2.11 -2.55 -1.37
C PHE A 94 -2.33 -2.19 -2.86
N ARG A 95 -1.97 -3.10 -3.79
CA ARG A 95 -2.22 -2.98 -5.24
C ARG A 95 -3.26 -3.97 -5.78
N VAL A 96 -3.78 -4.84 -4.92
CA VAL A 96 -4.78 -5.85 -5.28
C VAL A 96 -5.92 -5.73 -4.28
N PRO A 97 -7.19 -5.56 -4.71
CA PRO A 97 -8.29 -5.50 -3.76
C PRO A 97 -8.37 -6.76 -2.88
N ARG A 98 -8.73 -6.60 -1.61
CA ARG A 98 -8.81 -7.68 -0.61
C ARG A 98 -9.69 -8.82 -1.07
N PHE A 99 -10.76 -8.50 -1.78
CA PHE A 99 -11.64 -9.46 -2.41
C PHE A 99 -10.86 -10.51 -3.23
N TYR A 100 -9.80 -10.08 -3.91
CA TYR A 100 -8.99 -10.91 -4.80
C TYR A 100 -7.74 -11.52 -4.17
N TRP A 101 -7.35 -11.16 -2.95
CA TRP A 101 -6.11 -11.66 -2.34
C TRP A 101 -5.99 -13.18 -2.38
N LYS A 102 -7.06 -13.91 -2.05
CA LYS A 102 -7.05 -15.37 -2.06
C LYS A 102 -6.86 -15.94 -3.46
N ASP A 103 -7.51 -15.37 -4.46
CA ASP A 103 -7.37 -15.82 -5.86
C ASP A 103 -5.92 -15.67 -6.32
N ARG A 104 -5.31 -14.50 -6.08
CA ARG A 104 -3.95 -14.22 -6.57
C ARG A 104 -2.93 -15.09 -5.84
N LEU A 105 -3.03 -15.20 -4.51
CA LEU A 105 -2.16 -16.06 -3.70
C LEU A 105 -2.30 -17.55 -4.08
N LEU A 106 -3.50 -18.02 -4.40
CA LEU A 106 -3.69 -19.40 -4.84
C LEU A 106 -3.06 -19.65 -6.21
N LYS A 107 -3.20 -18.73 -7.17
CA LYS A 107 -2.49 -18.81 -8.46
C LYS A 107 -0.97 -18.84 -8.26
N MET A 108 -0.44 -17.98 -7.40
CA MET A 108 0.99 -17.99 -7.01
C MET A 108 1.44 -19.34 -6.44
N LYS A 109 0.65 -19.93 -5.53
CA LYS A 109 0.91 -21.26 -4.97
C LYS A 109 0.92 -22.33 -6.07
N MET A 110 -0.04 -22.29 -6.99
CA MET A 110 -0.18 -23.25 -8.07
C MET A 110 0.90 -23.11 -9.16
N ALA A 111 1.58 -21.96 -9.23
CA ALA A 111 2.79 -21.78 -10.04
C ALA A 111 4.01 -22.53 -9.47
N GLY A 112 3.92 -23.03 -8.23
CA GLY A 112 5.00 -23.73 -7.55
C GLY A 112 5.78 -22.87 -6.56
N LEU A 113 5.35 -21.63 -6.33
CA LEU A 113 5.97 -20.78 -5.32
C LEU A 113 5.73 -21.36 -3.92
N ASN A 114 6.77 -21.32 -3.09
CA ASN A 114 6.71 -21.76 -1.70
C ASN A 114 6.76 -20.59 -0.71
N ALA A 115 6.99 -19.38 -1.21
CA ALA A 115 6.93 -18.13 -0.46
C ALA A 115 6.31 -17.01 -1.33
N ILE A 116 5.89 -15.94 -0.67
CA ILE A 116 5.57 -14.65 -1.30
C ILE A 116 6.37 -13.54 -0.64
N GLN A 117 6.63 -12.47 -1.38
CA GLN A 117 7.27 -11.25 -0.87
C GLN A 117 6.31 -10.08 -0.96
N THR A 118 6.28 -9.23 0.06
CA THR A 118 5.45 -8.02 0.04
C THR A 118 6.08 -6.87 0.79
N TYR A 119 5.89 -5.65 0.29
CA TYR A 119 6.22 -4.41 0.98
C TYR A 119 5.15 -4.00 2.00
N VAL A 120 5.51 -3.10 2.92
CA VAL A 120 4.54 -2.40 3.79
C VAL A 120 4.68 -0.87 3.60
N PRO A 121 3.84 -0.22 2.78
CA PRO A 121 3.87 1.23 2.59
C PRO A 121 3.41 1.94 3.86
N TRP A 122 4.30 2.73 4.46
CA TRP A 122 3.99 3.48 5.68
C TRP A 122 2.88 4.52 5.44
N ASN A 123 2.93 5.26 4.34
CA ASN A 123 1.92 6.26 3.97
C ASN A 123 0.50 5.69 3.78
N PHE A 124 0.38 4.41 3.44
CA PHE A 124 -0.90 3.70 3.35
C PHE A 124 -1.50 3.42 4.73
N HIS A 125 -0.64 3.17 5.72
CA HIS A 125 -1.07 2.82 7.07
C HIS A 125 -1.10 4.00 8.04
N GLU A 126 -0.34 5.07 7.82
CA GLU A 126 -0.34 6.28 8.65
C GLU A 126 -0.47 7.54 7.77
N PRO A 127 -1.63 7.74 7.12
CA PRO A 127 -1.86 8.88 6.23
C PRO A 127 -1.79 10.23 6.96
N GLN A 128 -2.03 10.23 8.26
CA GLN A 128 -1.84 11.36 9.18
C GLN A 128 -1.08 10.88 10.42
N PRO A 129 -0.23 11.72 11.04
CA PRO A 129 0.52 11.32 12.23
C PRO A 129 -0.39 10.77 13.33
N GLY A 130 -0.13 9.54 13.78
CA GLY A 130 -0.89 8.85 14.84
C GLY A 130 -2.25 8.30 14.41
N GLN A 131 -2.66 8.43 13.15
CA GLN A 131 -3.90 7.85 12.63
C GLN A 131 -3.59 6.63 11.78
N TYR A 132 -3.95 5.45 12.27
CA TYR A 132 -3.57 4.18 11.65
C TYR A 132 -4.71 3.51 10.91
N GLN A 133 -4.41 2.95 9.74
CA GLN A 133 -5.32 2.14 8.93
C GLN A 133 -4.81 0.71 8.81
N PHE A 134 -5.52 -0.26 9.40
CA PHE A 134 -5.17 -1.69 9.37
C PHE A 134 -6.40 -2.58 9.12
N SER A 135 -7.40 -2.07 8.40
CA SER A 135 -8.67 -2.75 8.15
C SER A 135 -9.07 -2.65 6.68
N GLY A 136 -9.96 -3.55 6.23
CA GLY A 136 -10.35 -3.63 4.82
C GLY A 136 -9.15 -3.91 3.94
N GLU A 137 -8.92 -3.05 2.95
CA GLU A 137 -7.76 -3.07 2.02
C GLU A 137 -6.41 -2.88 2.72
N HIS A 138 -6.40 -2.31 3.93
CA HIS A 138 -5.18 -2.01 4.70
C HIS A 138 -4.82 -3.13 5.70
N ASP A 139 -5.52 -4.27 5.65
CA ASP A 139 -5.36 -5.36 6.62
C ASP A 139 -4.21 -6.31 6.27
N VAL A 140 -2.98 -5.81 6.44
CA VAL A 140 -1.75 -6.60 6.21
C VAL A 140 -1.69 -7.85 7.10
N GLU A 141 -2.19 -7.79 8.34
CA GLU A 141 -2.20 -8.95 9.24
C GLU A 141 -3.06 -10.09 8.67
N TYR A 142 -4.24 -9.77 8.13
CA TYR A 142 -5.08 -10.76 7.45
C TYR A 142 -4.44 -11.27 6.16
N PHE A 143 -3.87 -10.39 5.33
CA PHE A 143 -3.20 -10.80 4.09
C PHE A 143 -2.11 -11.85 4.37
N LEU A 144 -1.29 -11.62 5.40
CA LEU A 144 -0.23 -12.53 5.81
C LEU A 144 -0.77 -13.85 6.38
N LYS A 145 -1.84 -13.80 7.19
CA LYS A 145 -2.53 -15.00 7.69
C LYS A 145 -3.10 -15.83 6.52
N LEU A 146 -3.69 -15.17 5.52
CA LEU A 146 -4.23 -15.82 4.34
C LEU A 146 -3.14 -16.51 3.51
N ALA A 147 -1.97 -15.88 3.34
CA ALA A 147 -0.81 -16.55 2.73
C ALA A 147 -0.40 -17.79 3.53
N HIS A 148 -0.41 -17.71 4.87
CA HIS A 148 -0.10 -18.84 5.74
C HIS A 148 -1.11 -20.00 5.59
N GLU A 149 -2.41 -19.70 5.55
CA GLU A 149 -3.49 -20.67 5.35
C GLU A 149 -3.35 -21.43 4.03
N LEU A 150 -2.83 -20.76 2.98
CA LEU A 150 -2.54 -21.36 1.68
C LEU A 150 -1.19 -22.10 1.64
N GLY A 151 -0.48 -22.19 2.76
CA GLY A 151 0.80 -22.87 2.86
C GLY A 151 1.93 -22.16 2.10
N LEU A 152 1.89 -20.82 2.06
CA LEU A 152 2.97 -19.96 1.59
C LEU A 152 3.71 -19.36 2.78
N LEU A 153 5.04 -19.32 2.69
CA LEU A 153 5.87 -18.53 3.60
C LEU A 153 5.89 -17.07 3.15
N VAL A 154 6.36 -16.17 4.00
CA VAL A 154 6.41 -14.73 3.72
C VAL A 154 7.82 -14.19 3.92
N ILE A 155 8.29 -13.43 2.93
CA ILE A 155 9.42 -12.51 3.04
C ILE A 155 8.84 -11.11 3.19
N LEU A 156 9.00 -10.49 4.37
CA LEU A 156 8.38 -9.19 4.66
C LEU A 156 9.38 -8.07 4.39
N ARG A 157 8.97 -7.02 3.67
CA ARG A 157 9.78 -5.82 3.41
C ARG A 157 9.11 -4.57 3.98
N PRO A 158 9.22 -4.33 5.30
CA PRO A 158 8.46 -3.28 5.97
C PRO A 158 9.06 -1.86 5.85
N GLY A 159 10.15 -1.67 5.08
CA GLY A 159 10.77 -0.37 4.87
C GLY A 159 11.61 0.13 6.06
N PRO A 160 11.49 1.42 6.47
CA PRO A 160 10.31 2.30 6.31
C PRO A 160 10.14 2.95 4.94
N TYR A 161 11.21 3.05 4.16
CA TYR A 161 11.17 3.40 2.73
C TYR A 161 11.18 2.10 1.90
N ILE A 162 10.35 2.03 0.85
CA ILE A 162 10.15 0.84 0.02
C ILE A 162 10.38 1.05 -1.48
N CYS A 163 10.62 2.27 -1.96
CA CYS A 163 10.68 2.58 -3.39
C CYS A 163 9.37 2.16 -4.12
N ALA A 164 9.40 1.01 -4.81
CA ALA A 164 8.26 0.26 -5.32
C ALA A 164 7.35 0.98 -6.32
N GLU A 165 7.82 2.05 -6.97
CA GLU A 165 7.01 2.91 -7.84
C GLU A 165 5.74 3.45 -7.14
N TRP A 166 5.83 3.64 -5.83
CA TRP A 166 4.73 4.07 -4.96
C TRP A 166 4.99 5.48 -4.44
N ASP A 167 3.94 6.28 -4.20
CA ASP A 167 4.08 7.69 -3.79
C ASP A 167 5.13 7.84 -2.68
N MET A 168 6.14 8.66 -2.95
CA MET A 168 7.24 8.99 -2.04
C MET A 168 8.03 7.78 -1.49
N GLY A 169 8.02 6.67 -2.23
CA GLY A 169 8.65 5.43 -1.79
C GLY A 169 8.01 4.84 -0.53
N GLY A 170 6.71 5.10 -0.32
CA GLY A 170 5.97 4.66 0.86
C GLY A 170 6.13 5.54 2.09
N LEU A 171 6.95 6.60 2.04
CA LEU A 171 7.09 7.55 3.14
C LEU A 171 5.88 8.49 3.22
N PRO A 172 5.32 8.78 4.40
CA PRO A 172 4.22 9.72 4.52
C PRO A 172 4.65 11.16 4.19
N ALA A 173 3.85 11.85 3.36
CA ALA A 173 4.12 13.22 2.93
C ALA A 173 4.18 14.23 4.10
N TRP A 174 3.50 13.95 5.22
CA TRP A 174 3.55 14.81 6.40
C TRP A 174 4.95 14.91 7.03
N LEU A 175 5.89 14.01 6.69
CA LEU A 175 7.31 14.14 7.07
C LEU A 175 7.91 15.45 6.55
N LEU A 176 7.44 15.93 5.40
CA LEU A 176 7.90 17.16 4.77
C LEU A 176 7.41 18.43 5.45
N LEU A 177 6.59 18.34 6.52
CA LEU A 177 6.25 19.50 7.34
C LEU A 177 7.51 20.15 7.95
N LYS A 178 8.54 19.34 8.21
CA LYS A 178 9.90 19.85 8.43
C LYS A 178 10.56 20.01 7.05
N GLU A 179 10.60 21.23 6.55
CA GLU A 179 11.13 21.53 5.21
C GLU A 179 12.60 21.13 5.03
N SER A 180 13.38 21.11 6.12
CA SER A 180 14.79 20.73 6.12
C SER A 180 15.06 19.26 6.46
N ILE A 181 14.02 18.42 6.52
CA ILE A 181 14.17 17.00 6.88
C ILE A 181 15.07 16.28 5.87
N ILE A 182 16.05 15.53 6.36
CA ILE A 182 16.83 14.63 5.51
C ILE A 182 16.25 13.23 5.66
N LEU A 183 15.42 12.83 4.69
CA LEU A 183 14.80 11.51 4.66
C LEU A 183 15.88 10.41 4.57
N ARG A 184 15.56 9.23 5.10
CA ARG A 184 16.43 8.04 5.08
C ARG A 184 17.83 8.32 5.65
N SER A 185 17.90 9.09 6.72
CA SER A 185 19.15 9.44 7.42
C SER A 185 18.95 9.42 8.93
N SER A 186 19.99 9.75 9.69
CA SER A 186 19.94 9.93 11.14
C SER A 186 19.38 11.28 11.57
N ASP A 187 18.69 12.02 10.69
CA ASP A 187 17.91 13.20 11.08
C ASP A 187 16.99 12.84 12.27
N PRO A 188 17.11 13.53 13.43
CA PRO A 188 16.39 13.17 14.64
C PRO A 188 14.86 13.14 14.48
N ASP A 189 14.30 14.03 13.65
CA ASP A 189 12.86 14.10 13.44
C ASP A 189 12.37 12.96 12.54
N TYR A 190 13.18 12.60 11.53
CA TYR A 190 12.92 11.41 10.71
C TYR A 190 13.00 10.14 11.56
N LEU A 191 14.07 9.96 12.36
CA LEU A 191 14.20 8.81 13.24
C LEU A 191 13.07 8.71 14.26
N ALA A 192 12.64 9.83 14.86
CA ALA A 192 11.55 9.84 15.81
C ALA A 192 10.21 9.45 15.18
N ALA A 193 9.96 9.85 13.93
CA ALA A 193 8.77 9.44 13.18
C ALA A 193 8.83 7.94 12.82
N VAL A 194 9.97 7.48 12.29
CA VAL A 194 10.22 6.06 11.99
C VAL A 194 10.05 5.20 13.25
N ASP A 195 10.54 5.66 14.40
CA ASP A 195 10.47 4.91 15.65
C ASP A 195 9.02 4.64 16.06
N LYS A 196 8.17 5.68 16.01
CA LYS A 196 6.75 5.56 16.31
C LYS A 196 6.06 4.59 15.36
N TRP A 197 6.34 4.70 14.06
CA TRP A 197 5.78 3.81 13.05
C TRP A 197 6.17 2.35 13.28
N LEU A 198 7.46 2.06 13.42
CA LEU A 198 7.96 0.71 13.68
C LEU A 198 7.44 0.17 15.01
N GLY A 199 7.26 1.03 16.01
CA GLY A 199 6.63 0.72 17.30
C GLY A 199 5.16 0.32 17.20
N VAL A 200 4.47 0.61 16.09
CA VAL A 200 3.11 0.14 15.81
C VAL A 200 3.13 -1.09 14.90
N LEU A 201 3.88 -1.04 13.80
CA LEU A 201 3.90 -2.09 12.79
C LEU A 201 4.55 -3.39 13.32
N LEU A 202 5.76 -3.32 13.87
CA LEU A 202 6.54 -4.51 14.17
C LEU A 202 5.92 -5.39 15.28
N PRO A 203 5.29 -4.85 16.34
CA PRO A 203 4.53 -5.67 17.28
C PRO A 203 3.39 -6.46 16.64
N LYS A 204 2.74 -5.94 15.59
CA LYS A 204 1.71 -6.66 14.82
C LYS A 204 2.32 -7.78 13.97
N MET A 205 3.55 -7.60 13.49
CA MET A 205 4.27 -8.61 12.69
C MET A 205 4.89 -9.71 13.55
N LYS A 206 5.26 -9.42 14.81
CA LYS A 206 5.87 -10.37 15.75
C LYS A 206 5.13 -11.72 15.88
N PRO A 207 3.81 -11.79 16.11
CA PRO A 207 3.10 -13.08 16.19
C PRO A 207 3.08 -13.83 14.84
N LEU A 208 3.32 -13.14 13.73
CA LEU A 208 3.35 -13.72 12.39
C LEU A 208 4.76 -14.23 11.98
N LEU A 209 5.76 -14.08 12.84
CA LEU A 209 7.10 -14.65 12.63
C LEU A 209 7.06 -16.18 12.65
N TYR A 210 7.91 -16.80 11.86
CA TYR A 210 7.96 -18.25 11.67
C TYR A 210 8.18 -19.01 12.98
N GLN A 211 9.10 -18.54 13.81
CA GLN A 211 9.38 -19.10 15.13
C GLN A 211 8.23 -18.94 16.13
N ASN A 212 7.34 -17.97 15.89
CA ASN A 212 6.14 -17.73 16.71
C ASN A 212 4.88 -18.40 16.13
N GLY A 213 5.02 -19.18 15.07
CA GLY A 213 3.92 -19.94 14.47
C GLY A 213 3.31 -19.30 13.21
N GLY A 214 3.76 -18.13 12.76
CA GLY A 214 3.27 -17.49 11.53
C GLY A 214 4.10 -17.83 10.28
N PRO A 215 3.87 -17.15 9.15
CA PRO A 215 4.55 -17.46 7.88
C PRO A 215 5.86 -16.68 7.64
N ILE A 216 6.17 -15.62 8.39
CA ILE A 216 7.27 -14.70 8.08
C ILE A 216 8.62 -15.33 8.42
N ILE A 217 9.42 -15.64 7.40
CA ILE A 217 10.73 -16.31 7.55
C ILE A 217 11.92 -15.35 7.55
N THR A 218 11.81 -14.24 6.83
CA THR A 218 12.85 -13.20 6.76
C THR A 218 12.20 -11.83 6.70
N VAL A 219 12.92 -10.81 7.18
CA VAL A 219 12.44 -9.42 7.20
C VAL A 219 13.55 -8.51 6.66
N GLN A 220 13.23 -7.74 5.62
CA GLN A 220 14.18 -6.78 5.09
C GLN A 220 14.25 -5.53 5.97
N VAL A 221 15.44 -4.95 6.12
CA VAL A 221 15.65 -3.66 6.73
C VAL A 221 15.99 -2.66 5.63
N GLU A 222 15.24 -1.56 5.56
CA GLU A 222 15.40 -0.56 4.47
C GLU A 222 15.12 -1.17 3.07
N ASN A 223 15.52 -0.47 2.02
CA ASN A 223 15.34 -0.85 0.62
C ASN A 223 16.38 -0.16 -0.27
N GLU A 224 17.33 -0.93 -0.81
CA GLU A 224 18.38 -0.43 -1.72
C GLU A 224 19.04 0.85 -1.18
N TYR A 225 19.42 0.82 0.10
CA TYR A 225 20.00 2.00 0.75
C TYR A 225 21.32 2.43 0.09
N GLY A 226 22.02 1.48 -0.52
CA GLY A 226 23.19 1.67 -1.35
C GLY A 226 22.99 2.61 -2.54
N SER A 227 21.76 2.71 -3.03
CA SER A 227 21.38 3.59 -4.14
C SER A 227 21.05 5.02 -3.68
N TYR A 228 21.00 5.27 -2.37
CA TYR A 228 20.68 6.57 -1.80
C TYR A 228 21.94 7.35 -1.37
N PHE A 229 21.89 8.66 -1.48
CA PHE A 229 23.10 9.49 -1.44
C PHE A 229 23.66 9.71 -0.02
N THR A 230 22.88 9.48 1.04
CA THR A 230 23.27 9.82 2.41
C THR A 230 24.32 8.87 2.97
N CYS A 231 24.31 7.58 2.56
CA CYS A 231 25.24 6.56 3.04
C CYS A 231 25.42 6.56 4.58
N ASP A 232 24.32 6.76 5.31
CA ASP A 232 24.31 6.93 6.77
C ASP A 232 24.11 5.59 7.48
N TYR A 233 25.20 5.02 8.02
CA TYR A 233 25.12 3.76 8.75
C TYR A 233 24.56 3.90 10.18
N ASP A 234 24.53 5.10 10.77
CA ASP A 234 23.88 5.29 12.07
C ASP A 234 22.37 5.10 11.94
N TYR A 235 21.81 5.49 10.80
CA TYR A 235 20.44 5.20 10.43
C TYR A 235 20.20 3.70 10.25
N LEU A 236 21.03 3.00 9.46
CA LEU A 236 20.89 1.54 9.29
C LEU A 236 21.04 0.79 10.63
N ARG A 237 22.00 1.18 11.48
CA ARG A 237 22.16 0.62 12.84
C ARG A 237 20.96 0.93 13.73
N PHE A 238 20.38 2.12 13.62
CA PHE A 238 19.14 2.47 14.32
C PHE A 238 18.01 1.53 13.91
N LEU A 239 17.78 1.33 12.60
CA LEU A 239 16.75 0.41 12.11
C LEU A 239 17.01 -1.02 12.60
N GLN A 240 18.24 -1.52 12.48
CA GLN A 240 18.63 -2.84 12.98
C GLN A 240 18.23 -3.02 14.45
N ARG A 241 18.57 -2.05 15.31
CA ARG A 241 18.23 -2.09 16.74
C ARG A 241 16.72 -2.13 16.94
N ARG A 242 15.96 -1.24 16.31
CA ARG A 242 14.49 -1.19 16.47
C ARG A 242 13.81 -2.47 15.99
N PHE A 243 14.28 -3.06 14.88
CA PHE A 243 13.77 -4.34 14.41
C PHE A 243 14.07 -5.46 15.41
N ARG A 244 15.29 -5.51 15.97
CA ARG A 244 15.67 -6.49 16.99
C ARG A 244 14.88 -6.32 18.29
N ASP A 245 14.67 -5.08 18.74
CA ASP A 245 13.89 -4.78 19.95
C ASP A 245 12.45 -5.34 19.86
N HIS A 246 11.80 -5.15 18.71
CA HIS A 246 10.41 -5.56 18.52
C HIS A 246 10.27 -7.05 18.14
N LEU A 247 11.07 -7.51 17.18
CA LEU A 247 10.93 -8.85 16.57
C LEU A 247 11.75 -9.94 17.27
N GLY A 248 12.76 -9.57 18.06
CA GLY A 248 13.65 -10.48 18.76
C GLY A 248 14.93 -10.85 17.98
N GLY A 249 15.79 -11.66 18.61
CA GLY A 249 17.09 -12.06 18.08
C GLY A 249 17.05 -13.16 17.01
N ASP A 250 15.96 -13.93 16.94
CA ASP A 250 15.90 -15.13 16.10
C ASP A 250 15.47 -14.86 14.66
N VAL A 251 14.75 -13.77 14.40
CA VAL A 251 14.31 -13.42 13.04
C VAL A 251 15.53 -13.14 12.16
N LEU A 252 15.50 -13.62 10.92
CA LEU A 252 16.53 -13.30 9.95
C LEU A 252 16.24 -11.93 9.34
N LEU A 253 17.12 -10.97 9.65
CA LEU A 253 17.13 -9.66 9.01
C LEU A 253 18.06 -9.68 7.79
N PHE A 254 17.65 -9.05 6.69
CA PHE A 254 18.46 -8.91 5.48
C PHE A 254 18.36 -7.51 4.86
N THR A 255 19.31 -7.15 3.99
CA THR A 255 19.23 -5.98 3.10
C THR A 255 19.23 -6.44 1.64
N THR A 256 18.75 -5.58 0.74
CA THR A 256 18.77 -5.80 -0.71
C THR A 256 19.31 -4.54 -1.36
N ASP A 257 20.27 -4.70 -2.27
CA ASP A 257 20.86 -3.65 -3.09
C ASP A 257 21.27 -4.22 -4.46
N GLY A 258 21.30 -3.38 -5.48
CA GLY A 258 21.74 -3.79 -6.82
C GLY A 258 23.08 -4.52 -6.82
N ALA A 259 23.22 -5.52 -7.70
CA ALA A 259 24.39 -6.40 -7.79
C ALA A 259 25.68 -5.73 -8.31
N HIS A 260 26.13 -4.66 -7.66
CA HIS A 260 27.34 -3.91 -7.94
C HIS A 260 27.99 -3.41 -6.63
N GLU A 261 29.33 -3.38 -6.56
CA GLU A 261 30.07 -3.04 -5.32
C GLU A 261 29.67 -1.68 -4.73
N LYS A 262 29.47 -0.69 -5.61
CA LYS A 262 29.05 0.66 -5.23
C LYS A 262 27.77 0.68 -4.38
N PHE A 263 26.79 -0.17 -4.70
CA PHE A 263 25.53 -0.18 -3.96
C PHE A 263 25.72 -0.91 -2.62
N LEU A 264 26.35 -2.09 -2.62
CA LEU A 264 26.64 -2.82 -1.39
C LEU A 264 27.54 -2.04 -0.41
N GLN A 265 28.40 -1.16 -0.92
CA GLN A 265 29.24 -0.31 -0.07
C GLN A 265 28.38 0.43 0.97
N CYS A 266 27.32 1.12 0.56
CA CYS A 266 26.48 1.89 1.47
C CYS A 266 25.24 1.13 1.97
N GLY A 267 24.85 0.03 1.31
CA GLY A 267 23.63 -0.72 1.63
C GLY A 267 23.79 -1.90 2.59
N ALA A 268 24.98 -2.52 2.64
CA ALA A 268 25.24 -3.66 3.52
C ALA A 268 25.59 -3.21 4.96
N LEU A 269 25.14 -3.97 5.96
CA LEU A 269 25.42 -3.72 7.38
C LEU A 269 25.77 -5.00 8.13
N GLN A 270 26.85 -4.98 8.92
CA GLN A 270 27.24 -6.10 9.78
C GLN A 270 26.08 -6.56 10.69
N GLY A 271 25.82 -7.87 10.70
CA GLY A 271 24.75 -8.49 11.49
C GLY A 271 23.36 -8.44 10.84
N ILE A 272 23.27 -7.99 9.59
CA ILE A 272 22.13 -8.12 8.68
C ILE A 272 22.64 -8.81 7.42
N TYR A 273 21.94 -9.83 6.93
CA TYR A 273 22.42 -10.60 5.76
C TYR A 273 22.30 -9.79 4.47
N ALA A 274 23.38 -9.61 3.70
CA ALA A 274 23.30 -8.87 2.44
C ALA A 274 22.85 -9.75 1.27
N THR A 275 21.79 -9.34 0.60
CA THR A 275 21.30 -9.93 -0.65
C THR A 275 21.42 -8.94 -1.79
N VAL A 276 21.26 -9.40 -3.03
CA VAL A 276 21.32 -8.55 -4.21
C VAL A 276 20.04 -8.62 -5.03
N ASP A 277 19.82 -7.64 -5.90
CA ASP A 277 18.83 -7.70 -6.97
C ASP A 277 19.47 -7.54 -8.35
N PHE A 278 18.82 -8.12 -9.36
CA PHE A 278 19.21 -8.01 -10.77
C PHE A 278 18.15 -8.64 -11.71
N GLY A 279 18.10 -8.11 -12.93
CA GLY A 279 17.20 -8.57 -13.99
C GLY A 279 17.69 -9.78 -14.78
N PRO A 280 16.88 -10.26 -15.74
CA PRO A 280 17.15 -11.49 -16.47
C PRO A 280 18.26 -11.36 -17.53
N ASP A 281 18.66 -10.15 -17.86
CA ASP A 281 19.77 -9.79 -18.75
C ASP A 281 21.14 -9.75 -18.03
N ALA A 282 21.16 -9.81 -16.71
CA ALA A 282 22.39 -9.76 -15.93
C ALA A 282 23.23 -11.05 -16.06
N ASN A 283 24.55 -10.91 -15.92
CA ASN A 283 25.43 -12.06 -15.74
C ASN A 283 25.28 -12.61 -14.31
N ILE A 284 24.51 -13.69 -14.17
CA ILE A 284 24.14 -14.31 -12.88
C ILE A 284 25.38 -14.64 -12.03
N THR A 285 26.41 -15.24 -12.63
CA THR A 285 27.65 -15.59 -11.92
C THR A 285 28.33 -14.35 -11.36
N ALA A 286 28.45 -13.30 -12.17
CA ALA A 286 29.06 -12.05 -11.75
C ALA A 286 28.24 -11.36 -10.65
N ALA A 287 26.91 -11.33 -10.79
CA ALA A 287 26.01 -10.75 -9.80
C ALA A 287 26.13 -11.45 -8.44
N PHE A 288 26.15 -12.78 -8.41
CA PHE A 288 26.34 -13.52 -7.15
C PHE A 288 27.77 -13.47 -6.61
N GLN A 289 28.79 -13.27 -7.46
CA GLN A 289 30.14 -12.95 -6.98
C GLN A 289 30.17 -11.61 -6.24
N ILE A 290 29.37 -10.63 -6.66
CA ILE A 290 29.23 -9.37 -5.93
C ILE A 290 28.58 -9.60 -4.55
N GLN A 291 27.51 -10.39 -4.47
CA GLN A 291 26.94 -10.78 -3.17
C GLN A 291 28.00 -11.44 -2.27
N ARG A 292 28.82 -12.35 -2.82
CA ARG A 292 29.87 -13.06 -2.08
C ARG A 292 30.97 -12.17 -1.50
N LYS A 293 31.14 -10.95 -2.02
CA LYS A 293 32.08 -9.98 -1.43
C LYS A 293 31.60 -9.46 -0.07
N SER A 294 30.29 -9.33 0.11
CA SER A 294 29.68 -8.94 1.39
C SER A 294 29.34 -10.16 2.26
N GLU A 295 28.91 -11.26 1.64
CA GLU A 295 28.53 -12.51 2.30
C GLU A 295 29.32 -13.70 1.75
N PRO A 296 30.59 -13.89 2.18
CA PRO A 296 31.45 -14.99 1.70
C PRO A 296 30.84 -16.39 1.93
N ARG A 297 29.92 -16.50 2.89
CA ARG A 297 29.17 -17.71 3.21
C ARG A 297 27.68 -17.41 3.35
N GLY A 298 26.86 -18.44 3.29
CA GLY A 298 25.39 -18.33 3.34
C GLY A 298 24.73 -18.45 1.95
N PRO A 299 23.39 -18.46 1.90
CA PRO A 299 22.64 -18.68 0.67
C PRO A 299 22.81 -17.57 -0.36
N LEU A 300 22.94 -17.95 -1.63
CA LEU A 300 22.75 -16.98 -2.71
C LEU A 300 21.29 -16.55 -2.76
N VAL A 301 21.05 -15.25 -2.92
CA VAL A 301 19.71 -14.66 -2.92
C VAL A 301 19.65 -13.55 -3.95
N ASN A 302 18.74 -13.69 -4.92
CA ASN A 302 18.23 -12.56 -5.70
C ASN A 302 16.85 -12.16 -5.14
N SER A 303 16.79 -11.02 -4.45
CA SER A 303 15.59 -10.53 -3.77
C SER A 303 14.60 -9.81 -4.70
N GLU A 304 15.05 -9.40 -5.89
CA GLU A 304 14.21 -8.83 -6.96
C GLU A 304 14.72 -9.27 -8.34
N PHE A 305 14.20 -10.40 -8.80
CA PHE A 305 14.40 -10.88 -10.16
C PHE A 305 13.32 -10.29 -11.07
N TYR A 306 13.69 -9.30 -11.87
CA TYR A 306 12.74 -8.49 -12.64
C TYR A 306 12.06 -9.29 -13.76
N THR A 307 10.78 -9.64 -13.62
CA THR A 307 10.02 -10.41 -14.63
C THR A 307 9.53 -9.58 -15.82
N GLY A 308 9.63 -8.26 -15.66
CA GLY A 308 9.15 -7.20 -16.51
C GLY A 308 9.73 -5.88 -15.99
N TRP A 309 9.05 -4.75 -16.19
CA TRP A 309 9.55 -3.46 -15.72
C TRP A 309 8.42 -2.46 -15.49
N LEU A 310 8.74 -1.36 -14.80
CA LEU A 310 7.83 -0.23 -14.61
C LEU A 310 7.59 0.56 -15.91
N ASP A 311 6.50 1.33 -15.91
CA ASP A 311 6.15 2.24 -17.01
C ASP A 311 6.19 3.70 -16.55
N HIS A 312 6.24 4.62 -17.51
CA HIS A 312 5.99 6.04 -17.29
C HIS A 312 4.96 6.57 -18.27
N TRP A 313 4.15 7.55 -17.85
CA TRP A 313 3.21 8.20 -18.75
C TRP A 313 3.91 8.78 -19.98
N GLY A 314 3.39 8.46 -21.17
CA GLY A 314 3.93 8.93 -22.45
C GLY A 314 5.08 8.09 -23.00
N GLN A 315 5.50 7.03 -22.31
CA GLN A 315 6.47 6.05 -22.82
C GLN A 315 5.76 4.79 -23.32
N PRO A 316 6.39 4.01 -24.22
CA PRO A 316 5.90 2.68 -24.56
C PRO A 316 5.84 1.78 -23.32
N HIS A 317 4.82 0.92 -23.25
CA HIS A 317 4.69 -0.06 -22.18
C HIS A 317 5.87 -1.05 -22.22
N SER A 318 6.52 -1.21 -21.08
CA SER A 318 7.68 -2.06 -20.88
C SER A 318 7.31 -3.53 -20.95
N ARG A 319 8.10 -4.31 -21.71
CA ARG A 319 7.93 -5.76 -21.81
C ARG A 319 9.26 -6.47 -21.79
N VAL A 320 9.28 -7.63 -21.12
CA VAL A 320 10.42 -8.54 -21.10
C VAL A 320 9.95 -9.90 -21.61
N ARG A 321 10.65 -10.40 -22.63
CA ARG A 321 10.27 -11.64 -23.31
C ARG A 321 10.25 -12.83 -22.36
N THR A 322 9.20 -13.64 -22.44
CA THR A 322 9.00 -14.84 -21.61
C THR A 322 10.19 -15.78 -21.62
N GLU A 323 10.82 -16.00 -22.78
CA GLU A 323 11.95 -16.93 -22.92
C GLU A 323 13.17 -16.44 -22.15
N VAL A 324 13.40 -15.12 -22.11
CA VAL A 324 14.53 -14.50 -21.40
C VAL A 324 14.34 -14.65 -19.89
N VAL A 325 13.13 -14.36 -19.39
CA VAL A 325 12.79 -14.54 -17.96
C VAL A 325 12.87 -16.01 -17.56
N ALA A 326 12.32 -16.93 -18.36
CA ALA A 326 12.32 -18.35 -18.07
C ALA A 326 13.73 -18.97 -18.09
N SER A 327 14.55 -18.61 -19.09
CA SER A 327 15.95 -19.07 -19.16
C SER A 327 16.77 -18.57 -17.98
N SER A 328 16.67 -17.27 -17.67
CA SER A 328 17.43 -16.70 -16.57
C SER A 328 16.97 -17.23 -15.20
N LEU A 329 15.65 -17.45 -15.00
CA LEU A 329 15.14 -18.11 -13.79
C LEU A 329 15.69 -19.53 -13.64
N HIS A 330 15.72 -20.31 -14.72
CA HIS A 330 16.31 -21.65 -14.71
C HIS A 330 17.76 -21.60 -14.22
N ASP A 331 18.54 -20.66 -14.75
CA ASP A 331 19.95 -20.54 -14.41
C ASP A 331 20.14 -20.08 -12.97
N VAL A 332 19.36 -19.13 -12.47
CA VAL A 332 19.36 -18.73 -11.05
C VAL A 332 19.06 -19.93 -10.14
N LEU A 333 18.05 -20.74 -10.46
CA LEU A 333 17.69 -21.93 -9.69
C LEU A 333 18.75 -23.04 -9.79
N ALA A 334 19.41 -23.19 -10.94
CA ALA A 334 20.51 -24.13 -11.16
C ALA A 334 21.77 -23.76 -10.38
N HIS A 335 21.99 -22.47 -10.09
CA HIS A 335 23.01 -22.00 -9.15
C HIS A 335 22.69 -22.33 -7.67
N GLY A 336 21.53 -22.95 -7.41
CA GLY A 336 21.06 -23.24 -6.05
C GLY A 336 20.63 -21.99 -5.28
N ALA A 337 20.47 -20.85 -5.97
CA ALA A 337 20.10 -19.59 -5.35
C ALA A 337 18.61 -19.57 -4.97
N ASN A 338 18.31 -18.76 -3.96
CA ASN A 338 16.95 -18.38 -3.65
C ASN A 338 16.60 -17.18 -4.53
N VAL A 339 15.34 -17.11 -4.94
CA VAL A 339 14.90 -16.07 -5.86
C VAL A 339 13.51 -15.58 -5.49
N ASN A 340 13.32 -14.28 -5.62
CA ASN A 340 12.02 -13.65 -5.58
C ASN A 340 11.73 -12.98 -6.93
N LEU A 341 10.67 -13.39 -7.60
CA LEU A 341 10.23 -12.81 -8.87
C LEU A 341 9.51 -11.47 -8.61
N TYR A 342 10.08 -10.36 -9.08
CA TYR A 342 9.53 -9.01 -8.94
C TYR A 342 9.07 -8.47 -10.30
N MET A 343 7.79 -8.24 -10.57
CA MET A 343 6.60 -8.64 -9.81
C MET A 343 6.08 -10.00 -10.28
N PHE A 344 5.48 -10.80 -9.39
CA PHE A 344 4.73 -11.97 -9.85
C PHE A 344 3.30 -11.57 -10.28
N ILE A 345 2.71 -10.65 -9.53
CA ILE A 345 1.56 -9.84 -9.94
C ILE A 345 1.83 -8.42 -9.49
N GLY A 346 1.78 -7.45 -10.40
CA GLY A 346 1.99 -6.07 -10.02
C GLY A 346 0.70 -5.40 -9.52
N GLY A 347 -0.41 -5.54 -10.24
CA GLY A 347 -1.72 -4.99 -9.85
C GLY A 347 -1.89 -3.53 -10.28
N THR A 348 -2.49 -2.71 -9.41
CA THR A 348 -2.88 -1.33 -9.77
C THR A 348 -2.48 -0.32 -8.70
N ASN A 349 -1.96 0.83 -9.14
CA ASN A 349 -1.82 2.04 -8.33
C ASN A 349 -3.17 2.77 -8.28
N PHE A 350 -4.09 2.30 -7.43
CA PHE A 350 -5.36 2.99 -7.20
C PHE A 350 -5.15 4.42 -6.69
N ALA A 351 -6.16 5.27 -6.88
CA ALA A 351 -6.14 6.64 -6.40
C ALA A 351 -4.89 7.42 -6.82
N TYR A 352 -4.19 8.01 -5.85
CA TYR A 352 -3.01 8.84 -6.05
C TYR A 352 -1.72 8.12 -5.61
N TRP A 353 -1.73 6.78 -5.59
CA TRP A 353 -0.66 6.02 -4.98
C TRP A 353 0.55 5.74 -5.89
N ASN A 354 0.47 6.09 -7.18
CA ASN A 354 1.62 6.03 -8.07
C ASN A 354 2.72 6.99 -7.57
N GLY A 355 3.98 6.65 -7.81
CA GLY A 355 5.07 7.58 -7.59
C GLY A 355 5.59 8.22 -8.89
N ALA A 356 6.82 8.73 -8.84
CA ALA A 356 7.55 9.20 -10.02
C ALA A 356 9.06 8.90 -9.95
N ASN A 357 9.74 8.97 -11.09
CA ASN A 357 11.21 9.06 -11.16
C ASN A 357 11.67 10.46 -11.61
N ILE A 358 12.98 10.65 -11.67
CA ILE A 358 13.67 11.88 -12.09
C ILE A 358 14.57 11.59 -13.32
N PRO A 359 14.62 12.46 -14.36
CA PRO A 359 13.81 13.67 -14.56
C PRO A 359 12.31 13.37 -14.47
N TYR A 360 11.50 14.36 -14.06
CA TYR A 360 10.16 14.06 -13.51
C TYR A 360 9.27 13.25 -14.47
N GLN A 361 9.05 12.00 -14.10
CA GLN A 361 8.32 11.01 -14.90
C GLN A 361 7.40 10.21 -13.96
N PRO A 362 6.11 10.54 -13.88
CA PRO A 362 5.16 9.79 -13.07
C PRO A 362 4.88 8.42 -13.68
N GLN A 363 4.83 7.40 -12.82
CA GLN A 363 4.39 6.07 -13.24
C GLN A 363 2.86 6.05 -13.46
N PRO A 364 2.34 5.20 -14.35
CA PRO A 364 0.91 5.15 -14.62
C PRO A 364 0.12 4.45 -13.50
N THR A 365 -1.21 4.52 -13.64
CA THR A 365 -2.17 3.83 -12.78
C THR A 365 -1.96 2.32 -12.83
N SER A 366 -1.82 1.75 -14.03
CA SER A 366 -1.53 0.33 -14.17
C SER A 366 -0.16 0.03 -13.60
N TYR A 367 -0.07 -1.02 -12.80
CA TYR A 367 1.18 -1.64 -12.42
C TYR A 367 1.20 -3.09 -12.91
N ASP A 368 0.69 -3.33 -14.13
CA ASP A 368 0.72 -4.66 -14.78
C ASP A 368 2.12 -5.27 -14.80
N TYR A 369 3.12 -4.41 -15.05
CA TYR A 369 4.55 -4.73 -15.00
C TYR A 369 5.00 -5.74 -16.07
N ASP A 370 4.14 -6.16 -17.01
CA ASP A 370 4.35 -7.37 -17.82
C ASP A 370 4.64 -8.59 -16.91
N ALA A 371 3.98 -8.64 -15.75
CA ALA A 371 4.15 -9.69 -14.76
C ALA A 371 3.55 -11.03 -15.24
N PRO A 372 3.97 -12.16 -14.63
CA PRO A 372 3.40 -13.48 -14.92
C PRO A 372 1.86 -13.52 -14.76
N LEU A 373 1.32 -12.85 -13.74
CA LEU A 373 -0.11 -12.54 -13.69
C LEU A 373 -0.31 -11.10 -14.14
N SER A 374 -1.26 -10.87 -15.06
CA SER A 374 -1.62 -9.51 -15.50
C SER A 374 -2.14 -8.65 -14.35
N GLU A 375 -2.33 -7.36 -14.59
CA GLU A 375 -2.98 -6.42 -13.65
C GLU A 375 -4.28 -6.98 -13.04
N ALA A 376 -5.13 -7.62 -13.87
CA ALA A 376 -6.39 -8.22 -13.43
C ALA A 376 -6.26 -9.64 -12.85
N GLY A 377 -5.03 -10.16 -12.72
CA GLY A 377 -4.73 -11.49 -12.19
C GLY A 377 -4.95 -12.62 -13.19
N ASP A 378 -4.85 -12.36 -14.49
CA ASP A 378 -5.02 -13.37 -15.53
C ASP A 378 -3.76 -14.23 -15.69
N LEU A 379 -3.95 -15.51 -16.03
CA LEU A 379 -2.86 -16.44 -16.32
C LEU A 379 -2.27 -16.12 -17.71
N THR A 380 -1.01 -15.72 -17.77
CA THR A 380 -0.31 -15.42 -19.05
C THR A 380 0.57 -16.60 -19.51
N ASP A 381 1.07 -16.55 -20.75
CA ASP A 381 2.09 -17.50 -21.22
C ASP A 381 3.35 -17.49 -20.34
N LYS A 382 3.71 -16.31 -19.80
CA LYS A 382 4.83 -16.15 -18.87
C LYS A 382 4.58 -16.91 -17.56
N TYR A 383 3.35 -16.89 -17.02
CA TYR A 383 2.99 -17.70 -15.86
C TYR A 383 3.25 -19.20 -16.08
N PHE A 384 2.79 -19.74 -17.22
CA PHE A 384 2.95 -21.16 -17.51
C PHE A 384 4.41 -21.55 -17.75
N ALA A 385 5.17 -20.72 -18.48
CA ALA A 385 6.59 -20.95 -18.73
C ALA A 385 7.42 -20.98 -17.42
N LEU A 386 7.17 -20.05 -16.51
CA LEU A 386 7.88 -20.01 -15.21
C LEU A 386 7.48 -21.19 -14.32
N ARG A 387 6.19 -21.58 -14.33
CA ARG A 387 5.72 -22.80 -13.65
C ARG A 387 6.40 -24.06 -14.18
N ASP A 388 6.67 -24.14 -15.48
CA ASP A 388 7.39 -25.26 -16.09
C ASP A 388 8.88 -25.28 -15.69
N VAL A 389 9.52 -24.12 -15.58
CA VAL A 389 10.88 -24.01 -15.04
C VAL A 389 10.92 -24.47 -13.58
N ILE A 390 10.03 -23.96 -12.72
CA ILE A 390 9.99 -24.32 -11.30
C ILE A 390 9.80 -25.83 -11.11
N ARG A 391 8.96 -26.47 -11.94
CA ARG A 391 8.70 -27.92 -11.89
C ARG A 391 9.95 -28.78 -12.11
N LYS A 392 11.00 -28.24 -12.74
CA LYS A 392 12.29 -28.94 -12.90
C LYS A 392 13.08 -29.02 -11.60
N PHE A 393 12.80 -28.15 -10.63
CA PHE A 393 13.56 -28.01 -9.39
C PHE A 393 12.76 -28.35 -8.13
N GLU A 394 11.44 -28.21 -8.16
CA GLU A 394 10.54 -28.43 -7.03
C GLU A 394 9.27 -29.17 -7.49
N LYS A 395 8.62 -29.88 -6.56
CA LYS A 395 7.28 -30.41 -6.82
C LYS A 395 6.26 -29.28 -6.76
N VAL A 396 5.64 -28.99 -7.89
CA VAL A 396 4.54 -28.02 -8.00
C VAL A 396 3.23 -28.70 -7.56
N PRO A 397 2.31 -28.00 -6.87
CA PRO A 397 1.01 -28.56 -6.54
C PRO A 397 0.26 -29.09 -7.78
N GLU A 398 -0.29 -30.29 -7.63
CA GLU A 398 -1.23 -30.89 -8.58
C GLU A 398 -2.63 -30.29 -8.38
N GLY A 399 -3.47 -30.38 -9.42
CA GLY A 399 -4.86 -29.95 -9.36
C GLY A 399 -5.13 -28.62 -10.08
N PHE A 400 -6.29 -28.05 -9.76
CA PHE A 400 -6.88 -26.94 -10.51
C PHE A 400 -6.20 -25.60 -10.19
N ILE A 401 -5.78 -24.90 -11.24
CA ILE A 401 -5.36 -23.50 -11.15
C ILE A 401 -6.63 -22.64 -11.27
N PRO A 402 -6.94 -21.74 -10.32
CA PRO A 402 -8.06 -20.82 -10.48
C PRO A 402 -7.96 -20.07 -11.82
N PRO A 403 -9.06 -19.94 -12.58
CA PRO A 403 -9.00 -19.38 -13.92
C PRO A 403 -8.78 -17.87 -13.86
N SER A 404 -8.44 -17.28 -15.00
CA SER A 404 -8.59 -15.84 -15.21
C SER A 404 -10.04 -15.43 -14.97
N THR A 405 -10.27 -14.26 -14.34
CA THR A 405 -11.64 -13.82 -14.05
C THR A 405 -12.36 -13.46 -15.35
N PRO A 406 -13.66 -13.79 -15.49
CA PRO A 406 -14.46 -13.34 -16.63
C PRO A 406 -14.43 -11.81 -16.73
N LYS A 407 -14.37 -11.29 -17.96
CA LYS A 407 -14.43 -9.85 -18.25
C LYS A 407 -15.70 -9.54 -19.03
N PHE A 408 -16.43 -8.52 -18.63
CA PHE A 408 -17.67 -8.11 -19.29
C PHE A 408 -17.58 -6.68 -19.83
N ALA A 409 -17.98 -6.48 -21.08
CA ALA A 409 -18.09 -5.16 -21.68
C ALA A 409 -19.50 -4.59 -21.44
N TYR A 410 -19.67 -3.77 -20.40
CA TYR A 410 -20.97 -3.14 -20.06
C TYR A 410 -21.45 -2.12 -21.10
N GLY A 411 -20.62 -1.78 -22.08
CA GLY A 411 -20.96 -0.86 -23.16
C GLY A 411 -20.69 0.60 -22.80
N LYS A 412 -21.30 1.51 -23.55
CA LYS A 412 -21.10 2.96 -23.40
C LYS A 412 -22.00 3.51 -22.30
N VAL A 413 -21.42 4.27 -21.37
CA VAL A 413 -22.16 5.04 -20.36
C VAL A 413 -22.06 6.52 -20.71
N ALA A 414 -23.20 7.17 -20.93
CA ALA A 414 -23.23 8.60 -21.19
C ALA A 414 -22.97 9.38 -19.89
N LEU A 415 -22.02 10.32 -19.93
CA LEU A 415 -21.71 11.20 -18.80
C LEU A 415 -22.31 12.59 -19.03
N GLN A 416 -22.78 13.21 -17.96
CA GLN A 416 -23.30 14.57 -17.93
C GLN A 416 -22.41 15.44 -17.04
N LYS A 417 -22.11 16.66 -17.49
CA LYS A 417 -21.36 17.64 -16.68
C LYS A 417 -22.19 18.00 -15.45
N LEU A 418 -21.63 17.81 -14.26
CA LEU A 418 -22.25 18.21 -13.00
C LEU A 418 -21.91 19.66 -12.65
N LYS A 419 -20.64 19.92 -12.36
CA LYS A 419 -20.12 21.24 -11.97
C LYS A 419 -18.67 21.39 -12.41
N THR A 420 -18.24 22.61 -12.67
CA THR A 420 -16.80 22.89 -12.71
C THR A 420 -16.19 22.79 -11.31
N VAL A 421 -14.87 22.66 -11.22
CA VAL A 421 -14.17 22.69 -9.92
C VAL A 421 -14.44 24.00 -9.19
N GLU A 422 -14.42 25.12 -9.92
CA GLU A 422 -14.74 26.45 -9.39
C GLU A 422 -16.15 26.53 -8.79
N ASP A 423 -17.17 26.05 -9.54
CA ASP A 423 -18.56 26.06 -9.08
C ASP A 423 -18.81 25.13 -7.88
N ALA A 424 -17.87 24.23 -7.58
CA ALA A 424 -17.97 23.24 -6.51
C ALA A 424 -17.09 23.58 -5.28
N LEU A 425 -16.45 24.75 -5.23
CA LEU A 425 -15.52 25.11 -4.15
C LEU A 425 -16.17 25.10 -2.75
N ASN A 426 -17.47 25.38 -2.64
CA ASN A 426 -18.19 25.33 -1.37
C ASN A 426 -18.29 23.90 -0.79
N VAL A 427 -18.26 22.88 -1.65
CA VAL A 427 -18.28 21.47 -1.25
C VAL A 427 -16.86 20.90 -1.18
N LEU A 428 -15.98 21.30 -2.10
CA LEU A 428 -14.58 20.84 -2.14
C LEU A 428 -13.73 21.45 -1.03
N CYS A 429 -14.02 22.67 -0.60
CA CYS A 429 -13.25 23.40 0.39
C CYS A 429 -14.19 24.00 1.45
N PRO A 430 -14.87 23.16 2.25
CA PRO A 430 -15.90 23.63 3.19
C PRO A 430 -15.34 24.53 4.30
N ALA A 431 -14.05 24.40 4.61
CA ALA A 431 -13.35 25.25 5.57
C ALA A 431 -12.99 26.66 5.03
N GLY A 432 -13.17 26.88 3.72
CA GLY A 432 -12.75 28.10 3.04
C GLY A 432 -11.24 28.13 2.71
N PRO A 433 -10.79 29.12 1.92
CA PRO A 433 -9.41 29.21 1.48
C PRO A 433 -8.47 29.68 2.58
N ILE A 434 -7.21 29.27 2.44
CA ILE A 434 -6.08 29.84 3.18
C ILE A 434 -5.58 31.06 2.40
N LYS A 435 -5.44 32.20 3.08
CA LYS A 435 -4.86 33.42 2.49
C LYS A 435 -3.38 33.51 2.79
N SER A 436 -2.57 33.85 1.80
CA SER A 436 -1.12 34.03 1.95
C SER A 436 -0.59 35.07 0.96
N LEU A 437 0.45 35.80 1.34
CA LEU A 437 1.09 36.78 0.44
C LEU A 437 1.76 36.09 -0.76
N TYR A 438 2.37 34.93 -0.54
CA TYR A 438 3.02 34.10 -1.56
C TYR A 438 2.39 32.69 -1.58
N PRO A 439 2.56 31.91 -2.66
CA PRO A 439 2.03 30.55 -2.71
C PRO A 439 2.58 29.67 -1.59
N LEU A 440 1.75 28.76 -1.09
CA LEU A 440 2.12 27.73 -0.12
C LEU A 440 2.14 26.36 -0.80
N THR A 441 2.97 25.44 -0.33
CA THR A 441 3.02 24.06 -0.86
C THR A 441 1.80 23.25 -0.43
N PHE A 442 1.59 22.10 -1.08
CA PHE A 442 0.60 21.09 -0.66
C PHE A 442 0.75 20.70 0.82
N ILE A 443 2.00 20.52 1.27
CA ILE A 443 2.33 20.15 2.64
C ILE A 443 1.92 21.25 3.64
N GLN A 444 2.21 22.51 3.31
CA GLN A 444 1.89 23.66 4.17
C GLN A 444 0.36 23.87 4.31
N VAL A 445 -0.42 23.55 3.27
CA VAL A 445 -1.89 23.58 3.32
C VAL A 445 -2.53 22.27 3.80
N LYS A 446 -1.73 21.32 4.30
CA LYS A 446 -2.14 20.04 4.88
C LYS A 446 -2.94 19.14 3.92
N GLN A 447 -2.62 19.20 2.62
CA GLN A 447 -3.16 18.28 1.63
C GLN A 447 -2.04 17.50 0.96
N TYR A 448 -2.10 16.18 1.00
CA TYR A 448 -0.99 15.33 0.53
C TYR A 448 -1.17 14.79 -0.88
N PHE A 449 -2.41 14.61 -1.34
CA PHE A 449 -2.75 14.01 -2.62
C PHE A 449 -3.78 14.85 -3.39
N GLY A 450 -4.02 14.51 -4.66
CA GLY A 450 -5.05 15.15 -5.47
C GLY A 450 -4.69 16.56 -5.94
N PHE A 451 -5.62 17.50 -5.75
CA PHE A 451 -5.59 18.81 -6.40
C PHE A 451 -5.76 19.96 -5.40
N VAL A 452 -5.04 21.06 -5.60
CA VAL A 452 -5.20 22.32 -4.85
C VAL A 452 -5.44 23.45 -5.84
N LEU A 453 -6.45 24.29 -5.61
CA LEU A 453 -6.70 25.48 -6.41
C LEU A 453 -5.97 26.69 -5.80
N TYR A 454 -5.18 27.38 -6.62
CA TYR A 454 -4.51 28.63 -6.26
C TYR A 454 -5.16 29.76 -7.04
N ARG A 455 -5.67 30.76 -6.32
CA ARG A 455 -6.40 31.90 -6.87
C ARG A 455 -5.73 33.22 -6.49
N THR A 456 -5.55 34.11 -7.45
CA THR A 456 -5.17 35.52 -7.24
C THR A 456 -5.91 36.39 -8.25
N THR A 457 -5.62 37.69 -8.30
CA THR A 457 -6.19 38.64 -9.26
C THR A 457 -5.09 39.21 -10.16
N LEU A 458 -5.39 39.46 -11.44
CA LEU A 458 -4.44 40.10 -12.34
C LEU A 458 -4.15 41.54 -11.88
N PRO A 459 -2.88 41.90 -11.57
CA PRO A 459 -2.55 43.23 -11.05
C PRO A 459 -2.56 44.33 -12.13
N GLN A 460 -2.60 43.94 -13.40
CA GLN A 460 -2.54 44.84 -14.56
C GLN A 460 -3.40 44.29 -15.69
N ASP A 461 -3.74 45.13 -16.65
CA ASP A 461 -4.43 44.71 -17.86
C ASP A 461 -3.51 43.86 -18.74
N CYS A 462 -4.03 42.71 -19.16
CA CYS A 462 -3.38 41.72 -20.03
C CYS A 462 -4.20 41.57 -21.33
N SER A 463 -4.65 42.69 -21.90
CA SER A 463 -5.30 42.72 -23.22
C SER A 463 -4.40 42.14 -24.32
N ASN A 464 -3.08 42.31 -24.20
CA ASN A 464 -2.10 41.59 -25.01
C ASN A 464 -1.61 40.33 -24.28
N PRO A 465 -1.33 39.22 -25.00
CA PRO A 465 -0.80 37.99 -24.39
C PRO A 465 0.40 38.27 -23.50
N THR A 466 0.24 38.04 -22.20
CA THR A 466 1.24 38.35 -21.18
C THR A 466 1.79 37.05 -20.59
N PRO A 467 3.12 36.86 -20.49
CA PRO A 467 3.70 35.62 -19.98
C PRO A 467 3.40 35.40 -18.49
N LEU A 468 2.64 34.37 -18.15
CA LEU A 468 2.58 33.79 -16.81
C LEU A 468 3.67 32.73 -16.69
N SER A 469 4.63 32.90 -15.78
CA SER A 469 5.81 32.05 -15.68
C SER A 469 6.05 31.53 -14.26
N SER A 470 6.67 30.36 -14.16
CA SER A 470 7.32 29.84 -12.97
C SER A 470 8.84 29.80 -13.21
N PRO A 471 9.57 30.90 -12.94
CA PRO A 471 10.97 31.04 -13.37
C PRO A 471 11.91 29.98 -12.80
N LEU A 472 11.58 29.40 -11.64
CA LEU A 472 12.35 28.37 -10.96
C LEU A 472 11.79 26.96 -11.16
N ASN A 473 10.94 26.75 -12.18
CA ASN A 473 10.28 25.46 -12.43
C ASN A 473 9.54 24.93 -11.18
N GLY A 474 8.76 25.81 -10.56
CA GLY A 474 8.10 25.60 -9.27
C GLY A 474 6.66 25.11 -9.33
N VAL A 475 6.12 24.82 -10.52
CA VAL A 475 4.84 24.10 -10.65
C VAL A 475 5.11 22.62 -10.43
N ARG A 476 4.55 22.04 -9.36
CA ARG A 476 4.73 20.65 -8.93
C ARG A 476 3.36 19.95 -8.81
N ASP A 477 2.83 19.37 -9.88
CA ASP A 477 3.52 19.04 -11.14
C ASP A 477 2.87 19.60 -12.39
N ARG A 478 1.55 19.82 -12.37
CA ARG A 478 0.81 20.34 -13.53
C ARG A 478 -0.26 21.32 -13.06
N ALA A 479 -0.35 22.48 -13.71
CA ALA A 479 -1.33 23.50 -13.37
C ALA A 479 -2.24 23.80 -14.57
N TYR A 480 -3.55 23.63 -14.39
CA TYR A 480 -4.57 24.03 -15.35
C TYR A 480 -4.95 25.48 -15.09
N VAL A 481 -4.68 26.36 -16.05
CA VAL A 481 -4.78 27.82 -15.86
C VAL A 481 -6.08 28.34 -16.47
N ALA A 482 -6.81 29.17 -15.72
CA ALA A 482 -7.99 29.89 -16.20
C ALA A 482 -7.96 31.36 -15.74
N VAL A 483 -8.53 32.25 -16.55
CA VAL A 483 -8.73 33.67 -16.22
C VAL A 483 -10.21 34.00 -16.40
N ASP A 484 -10.88 34.47 -15.35
CA ASP A 484 -12.34 34.70 -15.29
C ASP A 484 -13.17 33.53 -15.87
N GLY A 485 -12.79 32.29 -15.53
CA GLY A 485 -13.45 31.08 -16.02
C GLY A 485 -13.15 30.74 -17.48
N VAL A 486 -12.21 31.42 -18.14
CA VAL A 486 -11.76 31.09 -19.50
C VAL A 486 -10.44 30.30 -19.43
N PRO A 487 -10.40 29.04 -19.89
CA PRO A 487 -9.17 28.24 -19.93
C PRO A 487 -8.09 28.88 -20.78
N GLN A 488 -6.87 28.99 -20.24
CA GLN A 488 -5.71 29.58 -20.92
C GLN A 488 -4.72 28.52 -21.43
N GLY A 489 -4.64 27.37 -20.74
CA GLY A 489 -3.68 26.31 -21.06
C GLY A 489 -3.14 25.62 -19.81
N VAL A 490 -1.93 25.06 -19.93
CA VAL A 490 -1.33 24.23 -18.90
C VAL A 490 0.14 24.60 -18.68
N LEU A 491 0.53 24.80 -17.42
CA LEU A 491 1.92 24.77 -17.00
C LEU A 491 2.29 23.35 -16.53
N GLU A 492 3.50 22.90 -16.84
CA GLU A 492 3.95 21.53 -16.57
C GLU A 492 5.42 21.51 -16.14
N ARG A 493 5.70 20.86 -15.00
CA ARG A 493 7.03 20.65 -14.43
C ARG A 493 8.00 20.18 -15.51
N SER A 494 9.12 20.88 -15.65
CA SER A 494 10.21 20.61 -16.61
C SER A 494 9.92 20.85 -18.09
N TYR A 495 8.64 20.92 -18.51
CA TYR A 495 8.29 21.02 -19.93
C TYR A 495 7.75 22.41 -20.32
N VAL A 496 6.77 22.93 -19.58
CA VAL A 496 6.10 24.19 -19.89
C VAL A 496 6.08 25.06 -18.63
N ILE A 497 7.12 25.88 -18.47
CA ILE A 497 7.26 26.78 -17.31
C ILE A 497 6.66 28.17 -17.55
N THR A 498 6.26 28.48 -18.79
CA THR A 498 5.67 29.76 -19.17
C THR A 498 4.50 29.54 -20.12
N LEU A 499 3.40 30.26 -19.87
CA LEU A 499 2.18 30.26 -20.68
C LEU A 499 1.72 31.70 -20.86
N ASN A 500 1.38 32.12 -22.08
CA ASN A 500 0.78 33.43 -22.29
C ASN A 500 -0.70 33.40 -21.89
N ILE A 501 -1.13 34.38 -21.11
CA ILE A 501 -2.53 34.55 -20.69
C ILE A 501 -3.05 35.92 -21.12
N THR A 502 -4.37 36.05 -21.23
CA THR A 502 -5.07 37.33 -21.44
C THR A 502 -6.18 37.54 -20.42
N GLY A 503 -6.48 38.80 -20.11
CA GLY A 503 -7.51 39.17 -19.13
C GLY A 503 -7.41 40.63 -18.71
N GLN A 504 -8.48 41.16 -18.09
CA GLN A 504 -8.50 42.53 -17.60
C GLN A 504 -7.85 42.66 -16.22
N ALA A 505 -7.39 43.86 -15.84
CA ALA A 505 -6.96 44.13 -14.48
C ALA A 505 -8.09 43.79 -13.48
N GLY A 506 -7.75 43.10 -12.39
CA GLY A 506 -8.70 42.61 -11.39
C GLY A 506 -9.40 41.29 -11.74
N ALA A 507 -9.20 40.76 -12.95
CA ALA A 507 -9.72 39.43 -13.33
C ALA A 507 -9.16 38.34 -12.40
N THR A 508 -9.98 37.32 -12.15
CA THR A 508 -9.60 36.16 -11.33
C THR A 508 -8.66 35.27 -12.12
N LEU A 509 -7.47 35.02 -11.60
CA LEU A 509 -6.51 34.05 -12.12
C LEU A 509 -6.53 32.80 -11.25
N ASP A 510 -6.91 31.68 -11.85
CA ASP A 510 -6.98 30.36 -11.22
C ASP A 510 -5.95 29.41 -11.79
N LEU A 511 -5.27 28.69 -10.90
CA LEU A 511 -4.39 27.58 -11.22
C LEU A 511 -4.82 26.36 -10.39
N LEU A 512 -5.46 25.40 -11.04
CA LEU A 512 -5.71 24.10 -10.43
C LEU A 512 -4.45 23.25 -10.56
N VAL A 513 -3.74 23.03 -9.45
CA VAL A 513 -2.47 22.28 -9.44
C VAL A 513 -2.71 20.84 -9.02
N GLU A 514 -2.18 19.91 -9.80
CA GLU A 514 -2.22 18.47 -9.55
C GLU A 514 -0.90 17.97 -8.96
N ASN A 515 -0.97 17.21 -7.87
CA ASN A 515 0.09 16.30 -7.47
C ASN A 515 0.02 15.04 -8.35
N MET A 516 0.99 14.86 -9.25
CA MET A 516 1.02 13.72 -10.19
C MET A 516 1.78 12.50 -9.65
N GLY A 517 2.06 12.43 -8.34
CA GLY A 517 2.81 11.34 -7.69
C GLY A 517 4.21 11.79 -7.25
N ARG A 518 4.55 11.65 -5.96
CA ARG A 518 5.88 12.01 -5.44
C ARG A 518 6.96 11.10 -5.97
N VAL A 519 8.12 11.70 -6.22
CA VAL A 519 9.33 10.96 -6.60
C VAL A 519 9.61 9.88 -5.55
N ASN A 520 9.81 8.65 -6.01
CA ASN A 520 9.98 7.47 -5.15
C ASN A 520 11.38 6.89 -5.13
N TYR A 521 12.29 7.37 -6.00
CA TYR A 521 13.65 6.87 -6.12
C TYR A 521 14.64 8.01 -6.40
N GLY A 522 15.87 7.85 -5.91
CA GLY A 522 16.96 8.81 -6.08
C GLY A 522 16.98 9.92 -5.03
N ARG A 523 17.72 11.00 -5.30
CA ARG A 523 17.99 12.07 -4.33
C ARG A 523 16.77 12.90 -3.96
N TYR A 524 15.90 13.18 -4.92
CA TYR A 524 14.85 14.20 -4.82
C TYR A 524 13.49 13.63 -4.37
N ILE A 525 13.50 12.73 -3.39
CA ILE A 525 12.27 12.12 -2.83
C ILE A 525 11.53 13.04 -1.85
N ASP A 526 12.19 14.13 -1.42
CA ASP A 526 11.63 15.26 -0.68
C ASP A 526 10.77 16.18 -1.57
N ASP A 527 9.76 15.60 -2.23
CA ASP A 527 8.94 16.26 -3.25
C ASP A 527 7.66 16.89 -2.67
N PHE A 528 7.70 18.20 -2.41
CA PHE A 528 6.66 18.95 -1.67
C PHE A 528 5.30 19.07 -2.37
N LYS A 529 5.28 19.17 -3.71
CA LYS A 529 4.08 19.43 -4.53
C LYS A 529 3.43 20.82 -4.32
N GLY A 530 2.62 21.24 -5.28
CA GLY A 530 2.01 22.57 -5.35
C GLY A 530 2.81 23.60 -6.11
N LEU A 531 2.59 24.88 -5.78
CA LEU A 531 3.45 25.97 -6.22
C LEU A 531 4.58 26.15 -5.21
N ILE A 532 5.75 25.56 -5.49
CA ILE A 532 6.91 25.55 -4.57
C ILE A 532 7.80 26.79 -4.71
N SER A 533 7.46 27.69 -5.64
CA SER A 533 8.11 28.98 -5.83
C SER A 533 7.10 29.98 -6.39
N ASN A 534 7.45 31.27 -6.32
CA ASN A 534 6.62 32.34 -6.88
C ASN A 534 6.36 32.18 -8.38
N LEU A 535 5.19 32.65 -8.80
CA LEU A 535 4.84 32.87 -10.20
C LEU A 535 5.04 34.35 -10.56
N THR A 536 5.35 34.62 -11.81
CA THR A 536 5.46 35.98 -12.36
C THR A 536 4.46 36.18 -13.49
N LEU A 537 3.94 37.39 -13.61
CA LEU A 537 3.19 37.88 -14.76
C LEU A 537 4.03 38.96 -15.44
N GLY A 538 4.55 38.66 -16.63
CA GLY A 538 5.70 39.37 -17.19
C GLY A 538 6.89 39.25 -16.24
N SER A 539 7.40 40.39 -15.78
CA SER A 539 8.50 40.47 -14.80
C SER A 539 8.03 40.64 -13.34
N SER A 540 6.74 40.79 -13.09
CA SER A 540 6.19 41.10 -11.77
C SER A 540 5.80 39.83 -11.03
N VAL A 541 6.23 39.68 -9.77
CA VAL A 541 5.82 38.57 -8.90
C VAL A 541 4.34 38.72 -8.53
N LEU A 542 3.58 37.64 -8.71
CA LEU A 542 2.18 37.56 -8.28
C LEU A 542 2.09 37.30 -6.77
N THR A 543 1.23 38.06 -6.10
CA THR A 543 1.03 38.03 -4.64
C THR A 543 -0.45 37.87 -4.30
N ASP A 544 -0.80 37.89 -3.01
CA ASP A 544 -2.18 37.86 -2.50
C ASP A 544 -2.98 36.64 -2.95
N TRP A 545 -2.50 35.47 -2.55
CA TRP A 545 -3.06 34.17 -2.89
C TRP A 545 -4.19 33.75 -1.96
N MET A 546 -5.26 33.23 -2.54
CA MET A 546 -6.26 32.38 -1.89
C MET A 546 -6.05 30.93 -2.35
N ILE A 547 -5.80 30.04 -1.41
CA ILE A 547 -5.40 28.65 -1.68
C ILE A 547 -6.47 27.73 -1.11
N PHE A 548 -7.07 26.89 -1.97
CA PHE A 548 -8.16 26.00 -1.63
C PHE A 548 -7.68 24.55 -1.70
N PRO A 549 -7.38 23.92 -0.56
CA PRO A 549 -7.33 22.47 -0.48
C PRO A 549 -8.67 21.87 -0.91
N LEU A 550 -8.65 20.86 -1.78
CA LEU A 550 -9.85 20.26 -2.37
C LEU A 550 -10.04 18.84 -1.83
N ASP A 551 -11.09 18.66 -1.04
CA ASP A 551 -11.57 17.35 -0.58
C ASP A 551 -12.37 16.67 -1.68
N THR A 552 -11.66 16.18 -2.69
CA THR A 552 -12.26 15.53 -3.85
C THR A 552 -12.96 14.23 -3.49
N GLU A 553 -12.44 13.48 -2.51
CA GLU A 553 -13.00 12.18 -2.12
C GLU A 553 -14.38 12.35 -1.45
N ASP A 554 -14.52 13.24 -0.48
CA ASP A 554 -15.84 13.49 0.15
C ASP A 554 -16.80 14.21 -0.80
N ALA A 555 -16.30 15.12 -1.63
CA ALA A 555 -17.12 15.79 -2.64
C ALA A 555 -17.69 14.79 -3.64
N VAL A 556 -16.91 13.83 -4.13
CA VAL A 556 -17.39 12.75 -5.00
C VAL A 556 -18.40 11.87 -4.25
N ARG A 557 -18.06 11.38 -3.05
CA ARG A 557 -18.93 10.48 -2.27
C ARG A 557 -20.30 11.09 -1.96
N SER A 558 -20.37 12.41 -1.83
CA SER A 558 -21.61 13.15 -1.59
C SER A 558 -22.33 13.61 -2.86
N HIS A 559 -21.84 13.22 -4.04
CA HIS A 559 -22.31 13.68 -5.35
C HIS A 559 -22.32 15.21 -5.45
N LEU A 560 -21.22 15.84 -5.05
CA LEU A 560 -21.02 17.29 -4.91
C LEU A 560 -22.11 17.97 -4.06
N GLY A 561 -22.50 17.32 -2.96
CA GLY A 561 -23.57 17.74 -2.05
C GLY A 561 -25.00 17.45 -2.55
N GLY A 562 -25.16 16.83 -3.71
CA GLY A 562 -26.45 16.60 -4.36
C GLY A 562 -27.36 15.57 -3.69
N TRP A 563 -26.83 14.64 -2.89
CA TRP A 563 -27.67 13.63 -2.21
C TRP A 563 -28.56 14.19 -1.09
N HIS A 564 -28.26 15.38 -0.58
CA HIS A 564 -29.06 16.05 0.47
C HIS A 564 -30.02 17.14 -0.06
N GLY A 565 -30.06 17.38 -1.37
CA GLY A 565 -30.90 18.41 -1.97
C GLY A 565 -31.63 17.93 -3.22
N ARG A 566 -32.90 17.51 -3.07
CA ARG A 566 -33.85 17.63 -4.19
C ARG A 566 -34.13 19.10 -4.41
N ASN A 567 -33.29 19.76 -5.21
CA ASN A 567 -33.67 21.03 -5.82
C ASN A 567 -33.68 20.87 -7.33
N HIS A 568 -34.90 21.01 -7.86
CA HIS A 568 -35.19 21.16 -9.27
C HIS A 568 -34.30 22.24 -9.90
N GLY A 569 -33.88 21.96 -11.13
CA GLY A 569 -32.86 22.72 -11.85
C GLY A 569 -33.13 24.22 -11.91
N ARG A 570 -32.03 24.97 -11.77
CA ARG A 570 -31.80 26.16 -12.58
C ARG A 570 -30.80 25.78 -13.66
N GLN A 571 -31.29 25.64 -14.88
CA GLN A 571 -30.45 25.81 -16.06
C GLN A 571 -30.06 27.29 -16.09
N ASP A 572 -28.89 27.61 -15.55
CA ASP A 572 -28.25 28.88 -15.90
C ASP A 572 -27.72 28.72 -17.32
N ASN A 573 -28.57 29.08 -18.29
CA ASN A 573 -28.18 29.37 -19.66
C ASN A 573 -27.33 30.65 -19.67
N LYS A 574 -26.11 30.60 -19.14
CA LYS A 574 -25.08 31.52 -19.59
C LYS A 574 -24.62 31.03 -20.95
N ALA A 575 -25.02 31.78 -21.99
CA ALA A 575 -24.51 31.59 -23.34
C ALA A 575 -22.98 31.63 -23.29
N PHE A 576 -22.36 30.47 -23.48
CA PHE A 576 -20.91 30.41 -23.66
C PHE A 576 -20.61 31.05 -25.01
N ALA A 577 -19.91 32.17 -24.97
CA ALA A 577 -19.29 32.71 -26.15
C ALA A 577 -18.39 31.64 -26.75
N HIS A 578 -18.61 31.32 -28.03
CA HIS A 578 -17.72 30.47 -28.80
C HIS A 578 -16.35 31.16 -28.87
N HIS A 579 -15.46 30.78 -27.95
CA HIS A 579 -14.07 31.22 -27.97
C HIS A 579 -13.17 30.06 -28.38
N SER A 580 -12.15 30.39 -29.16
CA SER A 580 -11.22 29.53 -29.90
C SER A 580 -10.27 28.69 -29.02
N SER A 581 -10.64 28.42 -27.77
CA SER A 581 -9.87 27.60 -26.84
C SER A 581 -10.09 26.11 -27.12
N ASN A 582 -9.01 25.37 -27.39
CA ASN A 582 -9.04 23.91 -27.48
C ASN A 582 -9.20 23.23 -26.10
N TYR A 583 -9.25 24.00 -25.00
CA TYR A 583 -9.38 23.50 -23.64
C TYR A 583 -10.76 23.76 -23.06
N THR A 584 -11.19 22.86 -22.16
CA THR A 584 -12.37 23.05 -21.31
C THR A 584 -11.94 23.24 -19.85
N LEU A 585 -12.77 23.93 -19.06
CA LEU A 585 -12.53 24.07 -17.63
C LEU A 585 -12.54 22.70 -16.93
N PRO A 586 -11.65 22.46 -15.94
CA PRO A 586 -11.73 21.30 -15.08
C PRO A 586 -13.13 21.15 -14.47
N ALA A 587 -13.75 19.99 -14.66
CA ALA A 587 -15.13 19.75 -14.25
C ALA A 587 -15.39 18.28 -13.92
N PHE A 588 -16.38 18.05 -13.07
CA PHE A 588 -16.90 16.74 -12.73
C PHE A 588 -18.01 16.35 -13.71
N TYR A 589 -17.95 15.11 -14.18
CA TYR A 589 -18.97 14.50 -15.01
C TYR A 589 -19.44 13.22 -14.34
N ALA A 590 -20.74 12.95 -14.37
CA ALA A 590 -21.31 11.75 -13.80
C ALA A 590 -22.28 11.07 -14.77
N GLY A 591 -22.36 9.74 -14.68
CA GLY A 591 -23.30 8.93 -15.40
C GLY A 591 -23.58 7.67 -14.60
N ASN A 592 -24.77 7.11 -14.80
CA ASN A 592 -25.22 5.92 -14.10
C ASN A 592 -25.46 4.81 -15.12
N PHE A 593 -25.18 3.57 -14.73
CA PHE A 593 -25.58 2.38 -15.45
C PHE A 593 -26.11 1.34 -14.46
N SER A 594 -26.83 0.35 -14.94
CA SER A 594 -27.45 -0.67 -14.09
C SER A 594 -27.01 -2.06 -14.52
N ILE A 595 -26.70 -2.90 -13.55
CA ILE A 595 -26.35 -4.30 -13.75
C ILE A 595 -27.53 -5.12 -13.22
N PRO A 596 -28.11 -6.03 -14.02
CA PRO A 596 -29.25 -6.83 -13.60
C PRO A 596 -28.91 -7.72 -12.40
N SER A 597 -29.79 -7.72 -11.39
CA SER A 597 -29.69 -8.62 -10.24
C SER A 597 -30.16 -10.03 -10.58
N GLY A 598 -29.63 -11.04 -9.88
CA GLY A 598 -30.10 -12.43 -9.99
C GLY A 598 -29.49 -13.22 -11.16
N ILE A 599 -28.56 -12.63 -11.91
CA ILE A 599 -27.71 -13.35 -12.86
C ILE A 599 -26.45 -13.81 -12.11
N PRO A 600 -26.21 -15.12 -11.94
CA PRO A 600 -25.14 -15.63 -11.07
C PRO A 600 -23.74 -15.11 -11.40
N ASP A 601 -23.45 -14.94 -12.69
CA ASP A 601 -22.13 -14.54 -13.19
C ASP A 601 -21.99 -13.03 -13.40
N LEU A 602 -22.92 -12.21 -12.89
CA LEU A 602 -22.80 -10.74 -12.91
C LEU A 602 -22.86 -10.16 -11.49
N PRO A 603 -22.12 -9.06 -11.25
CA PRO A 603 -21.17 -8.40 -12.14
C PRO A 603 -19.83 -9.16 -12.31
N GLN A 604 -19.17 -8.85 -13.42
CA GLN A 604 -17.82 -9.28 -13.77
C GLN A 604 -16.86 -8.09 -13.79
N ASP A 605 -15.57 -8.40 -13.75
CA ASP A 605 -14.49 -7.44 -13.98
C ASP A 605 -14.65 -6.76 -15.34
N THR A 606 -14.21 -5.51 -15.45
CA THR A 606 -14.28 -4.73 -16.69
C THR A 606 -13.14 -3.73 -16.76
N PHE A 607 -12.94 -3.15 -17.93
CA PHE A 607 -11.98 -2.08 -18.16
C PHE A 607 -12.73 -0.88 -18.72
N ILE A 608 -12.52 0.28 -18.12
CA ILE A 608 -13.10 1.53 -18.61
C ILE A 608 -12.18 2.18 -19.64
N GLN A 609 -12.78 2.76 -20.67
CA GLN A 609 -12.07 3.48 -21.72
C GLN A 609 -12.66 4.89 -21.88
N PHE A 610 -11.78 5.89 -21.93
CA PHE A 610 -12.15 7.32 -22.03
C PHE A 610 -11.85 7.89 -23.42
N SER A 611 -12.33 7.25 -24.48
CA SER A 611 -12.13 7.73 -25.86
C SER A 611 -12.71 9.13 -26.05
N GLY A 612 -11.91 10.06 -26.56
CA GLY A 612 -12.29 11.47 -26.75
C GLY A 612 -12.05 12.38 -25.54
N TRP A 613 -11.62 11.82 -24.40
CA TRP A 613 -11.12 12.58 -23.27
C TRP A 613 -9.61 12.78 -23.38
N THR A 614 -9.07 13.75 -22.64
CA THR A 614 -7.62 14.05 -22.66
C THR A 614 -6.91 13.51 -21.42
N LYS A 615 -7.31 13.98 -20.23
CA LYS A 615 -6.80 13.52 -18.95
C LYS A 615 -7.92 13.63 -17.91
N ALA A 616 -8.18 12.54 -17.20
CA ALA A 616 -9.20 12.47 -16.18
C ALA A 616 -8.66 11.83 -14.90
N CYS A 617 -9.32 12.12 -13.79
CA CYS A 617 -9.31 11.28 -12.60
C CYS A 617 -10.72 10.79 -12.37
N GLU A 618 -10.89 9.48 -12.29
CA GLU A 618 -12.13 8.81 -12.00
C GLU A 618 -12.18 8.48 -10.52
N SER A 619 -13.37 8.40 -9.98
CA SER A 619 -13.68 7.87 -8.66
C SER A 619 -14.86 6.91 -8.85
N GLN A 620 -14.61 5.61 -8.81
CA GLN A 620 -15.67 4.62 -9.02
C GLN A 620 -16.27 4.16 -7.70
N ASP A 621 -17.50 4.55 -7.36
CA ASP A 621 -18.34 3.72 -6.48
C ASP A 621 -18.84 2.48 -7.26
N LEU A 622 -17.91 1.71 -7.84
CA LEU A 622 -18.25 0.41 -8.39
C LEU A 622 -18.38 -0.53 -7.20
N PHE A 623 -19.63 -0.87 -6.90
CA PHE A 623 -19.92 -2.16 -6.29
C PHE A 623 -19.39 -3.23 -7.23
N THR A 624 -18.14 -3.66 -7.06
CA THR A 624 -17.74 -4.98 -7.51
C THR A 624 -18.51 -5.96 -6.61
N VAL A 625 -19.77 -6.22 -6.94
CA VAL A 625 -20.49 -7.38 -6.39
C VAL A 625 -19.87 -8.58 -7.06
N ALA A 626 -18.63 -8.90 -6.73
CA ALA A 626 -18.02 -10.07 -7.34
C ALA A 626 -18.93 -11.27 -7.09
N GLY A 627 -19.40 -11.86 -8.20
CA GLY A 627 -20.36 -12.95 -8.20
C GLY A 627 -19.92 -14.02 -7.21
N GLY A 628 -20.87 -14.52 -6.42
CA GLY A 628 -20.61 -15.59 -5.48
C GLY A 628 -19.91 -16.73 -6.19
N ALA A 629 -18.78 -17.18 -5.66
CA ALA A 629 -18.05 -18.32 -6.22
C ALA A 629 -19.03 -19.48 -6.48
N PRO A 630 -19.01 -20.12 -7.67
CA PRO A 630 -19.78 -21.33 -7.87
C PRO A 630 -19.37 -22.32 -6.79
N SER A 631 -20.36 -22.88 -6.10
CA SER A 631 -20.17 -23.89 -5.08
C SER A 631 -19.23 -24.97 -5.60
N LEU A 632 -18.02 -25.04 -5.05
CA LEU A 632 -17.10 -26.14 -5.28
C LEU A 632 -17.79 -27.44 -4.81
N PRO A 633 -17.90 -28.48 -5.66
CA PRO A 633 -18.50 -29.73 -5.23
C PRO A 633 -17.56 -30.39 -4.21
N GLY A 634 -17.99 -30.50 -2.94
CA GLY A 634 -17.27 -31.31 -1.95
C GLY A 634 -17.29 -30.88 -0.47
N LEU A 635 -18.12 -29.94 -0.01
CA LEU A 635 -18.19 -29.59 1.42
C LEU A 635 -19.65 -29.52 1.91
N GLY A 636 -19.94 -30.27 2.99
CA GLY A 636 -21.27 -30.50 3.56
C GLY A 636 -21.93 -29.26 4.19
N PRO A 637 -23.22 -29.37 4.58
CA PRO A 637 -24.08 -28.22 4.81
C PRO A 637 -23.88 -27.66 6.23
N GLY A 638 -23.62 -26.36 6.35
CA GLY A 638 -23.61 -25.73 7.68
C GLY A 638 -22.98 -24.36 7.76
N ALA A 639 -23.42 -23.37 6.97
CA ALA A 639 -23.33 -21.97 7.36
C ALA A 639 -24.32 -21.12 6.57
N SER A 640 -25.11 -20.35 7.31
CA SER A 640 -26.23 -19.51 6.89
C SER A 640 -25.85 -18.49 5.81
N ARG A 641 -26.68 -18.38 4.77
CA ARG A 641 -26.64 -17.31 3.76
C ARG A 641 -27.01 -15.98 4.43
N ARG A 642 -26.01 -15.19 4.80
CA ARG A 642 -26.13 -13.72 4.85
C ARG A 642 -25.14 -13.16 3.83
N ALA A 643 -25.68 -12.45 2.84
CA ALA A 643 -24.89 -11.62 1.94
C ALA A 643 -24.36 -10.44 2.76
N ASP A 644 -23.15 -10.57 3.29
CA ASP A 644 -22.44 -9.43 3.85
C ASP A 644 -22.10 -8.49 2.69
N ARG A 645 -22.76 -7.32 2.68
CA ARG A 645 -22.43 -6.19 1.81
C ARG A 645 -21.05 -5.67 2.23
N GLN A 646 -19.99 -6.19 1.62
CA GLN A 646 -18.69 -5.52 1.66
C GLN A 646 -18.59 -4.61 0.45
N THR A 647 -18.59 -3.30 0.71
CA THR A 647 -18.20 -2.26 -0.23
C THR A 647 -16.69 -2.34 -0.45
N ALA A 648 -16.24 -2.69 -1.65
CA ALA A 648 -14.88 -2.37 -2.07
C ALA A 648 -14.78 -0.83 -2.12
N PRO A 649 -13.73 -0.22 -1.57
CA PRO A 649 -13.56 1.23 -1.67
C PRO A 649 -13.41 1.62 -3.14
N ALA A 650 -13.87 2.83 -3.44
CA ALA A 650 -13.81 3.37 -4.77
C ALA A 650 -12.39 3.35 -5.32
N ALA A 651 -12.18 2.55 -6.36
CA ALA A 651 -10.95 2.61 -7.14
C ALA A 651 -11.01 3.91 -7.95
N SER A 652 -10.28 4.93 -7.51
CA SER A 652 -10.00 6.05 -8.38
C SER A 652 -8.99 5.62 -9.45
N HIS A 653 -9.33 5.83 -10.72
CA HIS A 653 -8.47 5.56 -11.86
C HIS A 653 -8.25 6.89 -12.58
N CYS A 654 -7.01 7.35 -12.68
CA CYS A 654 -6.70 8.51 -13.53
C CYS A 654 -6.08 8.07 -14.86
N PRO A 655 -6.84 7.54 -15.83
CA PRO A 655 -6.27 7.23 -17.14
C PRO A 655 -5.99 8.52 -17.92
N ARG A 656 -4.84 8.56 -18.60
CA ARG A 656 -4.60 9.44 -19.74
C ARG A 656 -4.92 8.68 -21.03
N SER A 657 -5.53 9.36 -21.99
CA SER A 657 -5.36 9.00 -23.39
C SER A 657 -3.99 9.51 -23.85
N PRO A 658 -3.23 8.75 -24.64
CA PRO A 658 -2.12 9.33 -25.39
C PRO A 658 -2.72 10.39 -26.33
N VAL A 659 -2.18 11.61 -26.27
CA VAL A 659 -2.47 12.67 -27.26
C VAL A 659 -1.82 12.30 -28.58
#